data_AF-A0A812TMA9-F1
#
_entry.id   AF-A0A812TMA9-F1
#
_cell.length_a   1.000
_cell.length_b   1.000
_cell.length_c   1.000
_cell.angle_alpha   90.00
_cell.angle_beta   90.00
_cell.angle_gamma   90.00
#
_symmetry.space_group_name_H-M   'P 1'
#
loop_
_entity.id
_entity.type
_entity.pdbx_description
1 polymer ?
#
loop_
_entity_poly.entity_id
_entity_poly.type
_entity_poly.pdbx_seq_one_letter_code
_entity_poly.pdbx_strand_id
1 'polypeptide(L)'
;MTLRHPRRVLVTAFAVCFLLQRWHAGSQPRHTPSLALSAPWSHSRELDKHAAQKLLSSADVFVFDLDGVIWIGDKLVDGVQQALVDLRSAGKAVVFATNNAMRTRADVAGRLRLLGVDWAEEKHVFNSAAAVAQLLEARGIPKDRDIYVVGEAGLRDEVQARGYRTRGGPEDAGKTKEDIAEAIDELGEGNSSGAVVCGLDQHLNYYKIAIAAHLVRHGLPLFASNSDLFGQLGSGSQQWPGAGSVIAAVATAAGRKDGTADAVAGKPSVEFAKIIRASLGSPPARRMVMVGDRLDTDIAFGNSAGMQTLLVLSGVTSRAEVSHASGKLRPDFFAESELLQLHDYPLPARQMLIESLHHSISASDATLHPHQVRLLGIAQDALLEGRQKLEVAKLTIEESLQQLEIDLASQDSATTAALASAEAAKRHAETSEATAKDTEAEVAETEQELERKRQSVKDVVQDTARQQRCRREALLAEASLKRLAEGAWAKEEEWWECFCSLQQHLLDTGAENSLLTAATVSLKKRPEDRSSFDGVAVEGVGHFFRSQLEKVDEQLAQQSRLEMEAEATMLGSEALANATRHRAVQQREAASAASTAKESMQAAANTAQAALEAVKATVAQKQQEQATLFWSCRAALRHLVRE
;
A
#
# COMPACT_ATOMS: atom_id res chain seq x y z
N MET A 1 27.62 -1.75 -39.17
CA MET A 1 27.39 -2.39 -37.86
C MET A 1 25.91 -2.69 -37.74
N THR A 2 25.60 -3.96 -37.59
CA THR A 2 24.27 -4.58 -37.58
C THR A 2 23.42 -4.17 -36.37
N LEU A 3 22.23 -3.63 -36.60
CA LEU A 3 21.11 -3.67 -35.66
C LEU A 3 19.86 -4.12 -36.42
N ARG A 4 19.44 -5.36 -36.14
CA ARG A 4 18.24 -6.02 -36.66
C ARG A 4 17.03 -5.69 -35.76
N HIS A 5 15.86 -5.60 -36.43
CA HIS A 5 14.47 -5.72 -35.95
C HIS A 5 13.78 -4.58 -35.19
N PRO A 6 12.54 -4.26 -35.62
CA PRO A 6 11.39 -4.35 -34.71
C PRO A 6 10.16 -5.01 -35.39
N ARG A 7 9.50 -5.94 -34.67
CA ARG A 7 8.08 -6.33 -34.74
C ARG A 7 7.90 -7.65 -33.96
N ARG A 8 7.28 -7.58 -32.79
CA ARG A 8 6.94 -8.70 -31.88
C ARG A 8 5.46 -8.55 -31.48
N VAL A 9 4.84 -9.67 -31.11
CA VAL A 9 3.53 -9.90 -30.43
C VAL A 9 2.62 -10.77 -31.31
N LEU A 10 2.36 -12.03 -30.89
CA LEU A 10 1.12 -12.79 -31.14
C LEU A 10 1.32 -14.29 -30.85
N VAL A 11 0.75 -14.88 -29.78
CA VAL A 11 0.05 -16.19 -29.80
C VAL A 11 -0.31 -16.76 -28.42
N THR A 12 -1.60 -16.77 -28.14
CA THR A 12 -2.19 -17.74 -27.20
C THR A 12 -3.49 -18.35 -27.73
N ALA A 13 -4.04 -17.80 -28.82
CA ALA A 13 -5.15 -18.34 -29.61
C ALA A 13 -4.87 -19.64 -30.36
N PHE A 14 -3.63 -19.83 -30.82
CA PHE A 14 -3.38 -20.71 -31.96
C PHE A 14 -3.34 -22.19 -31.59
N ALA A 15 -2.93 -22.53 -30.37
CA ALA A 15 -2.89 -23.92 -29.92
C ALA A 15 -4.28 -24.56 -29.97
N VAL A 16 -5.34 -23.77 -29.74
CA VAL A 16 -6.71 -24.25 -29.51
C VAL A 16 -7.68 -23.86 -30.65
N CYS A 17 -7.47 -22.76 -31.38
CA CYS A 17 -8.28 -22.47 -32.59
C CYS A 17 -7.89 -23.37 -33.78
N PHE A 18 -6.61 -23.74 -33.89
CA PHE A 18 -6.11 -24.63 -34.95
C PHE A 18 -6.70 -26.05 -34.86
N LEU A 19 -7.10 -26.42 -33.65
CA LEU A 19 -7.68 -27.70 -33.32
C LEU A 19 -9.09 -27.92 -33.93
N LEU A 20 -9.80 -26.85 -34.27
CA LEU A 20 -11.22 -26.92 -34.61
C LEU A 20 -11.61 -26.36 -35.97
N GLN A 21 -10.86 -25.38 -36.51
CA GLN A 21 -11.09 -24.90 -37.88
C GLN A 21 -10.90 -25.98 -38.97
N ARG A 22 -10.21 -27.09 -38.69
CA ARG A 22 -10.01 -28.20 -39.64
C ARG A 22 -10.87 -29.44 -39.42
N TRP A 23 -11.76 -29.46 -38.41
CA TRP A 23 -12.73 -30.56 -38.22
C TRP A 23 -13.89 -30.50 -39.23
N HIS A 24 -14.26 -29.31 -39.72
CA HIS A 24 -15.35 -29.16 -40.69
C HIS A 24 -14.98 -29.46 -42.15
N ALA A 25 -13.71 -29.68 -42.47
CA ALA A 25 -13.30 -30.20 -43.77
C ALA A 25 -13.40 -31.74 -43.79
N GLY A 26 -14.63 -32.24 -43.93
CA GLY A 26 -14.97 -33.65 -43.82
C GLY A 26 -14.16 -34.57 -44.74
N SER A 27 -13.60 -35.61 -44.12
CA SER A 27 -13.33 -36.92 -44.73
C SER A 27 -13.14 -37.92 -43.57
N GLN A 28 -14.15 -38.73 -43.29
CA GLN A 28 -14.02 -39.85 -42.35
C GLN A 28 -12.95 -40.84 -42.83
N PRO A 29 -12.09 -41.38 -41.94
CA PRO A 29 -11.45 -42.66 -42.19
C PRO A 29 -12.26 -43.79 -41.54
N ARG A 30 -12.46 -44.83 -42.37
CA ARG A 30 -13.04 -46.13 -42.02
C ARG A 30 -12.20 -46.88 -40.98
N HIS A 31 -12.90 -47.72 -40.22
CA HIS A 31 -12.46 -48.80 -39.32
C HIS A 31 -10.98 -49.25 -39.27
N THR A 32 -10.56 -49.48 -38.00
CA THR A 32 -9.60 -50.47 -37.41
C THR A 32 -8.08 -50.19 -37.37
N PRO A 33 -7.29 -50.81 -36.45
CA PRO A 33 -7.63 -51.55 -35.21
C PRO A 33 -6.95 -50.99 -33.92
N SER A 34 -7.41 -51.53 -32.79
CA SER A 34 -6.80 -51.42 -31.45
C SER A 34 -5.30 -51.75 -31.47
N LEU A 35 -4.45 -50.78 -31.14
CA LEU A 35 -3.06 -51.00 -30.76
C LEU A 35 -2.79 -50.32 -29.42
N ALA A 36 -2.27 -51.10 -28.49
CA ALA A 36 -1.99 -50.74 -27.10
C ALA A 36 -1.08 -49.51 -26.99
N LEU A 37 -1.48 -48.54 -26.15
CA LEU A 37 -0.66 -47.39 -25.77
C LEU A 37 0.38 -47.83 -24.75
N SER A 38 1.62 -48.05 -25.18
CA SER A 38 2.77 -48.37 -24.33
C SER A 38 3.72 -47.17 -24.17
N ALA A 39 4.10 -46.93 -22.90
CA ALA A 39 5.26 -46.17 -22.37
C ALA A 39 5.20 -44.61 -22.29
N PRO A 40 5.72 -44.02 -21.18
CA PRO A 40 5.86 -42.57 -21.00
C PRO A 40 6.92 -41.98 -21.94
N TRP A 41 6.64 -40.78 -22.46
CA TRP A 41 7.49 -40.09 -23.45
C TRP A 41 8.81 -39.61 -22.82
N SER A 42 9.92 -39.81 -23.52
CA SER A 42 11.27 -39.52 -22.99
C SER A 42 11.69 -38.03 -23.06
N HIS A 43 10.99 -37.19 -23.85
CA HIS A 43 11.32 -35.77 -24.09
C HIS A 43 10.06 -34.92 -24.29
N SER A 44 10.06 -33.67 -23.80
CA SER A 44 8.99 -32.67 -24.04
C SER A 44 8.87 -32.37 -25.54
N ARG A 45 7.66 -32.28 -26.08
CA ARG A 45 7.42 -32.03 -27.51
C ARG A 45 6.85 -30.65 -27.76
N GLU A 46 7.33 -30.00 -28.80
CA GLU A 46 6.67 -28.79 -29.31
C GLU A 46 5.30 -29.18 -29.89
N LEU A 47 4.28 -28.37 -29.62
CA LEU A 47 2.91 -28.67 -30.02
C LEU A 47 2.71 -28.44 -31.53
N ASP A 48 3.02 -29.45 -32.33
CA ASP A 48 2.70 -29.46 -33.76
C ASP A 48 1.24 -29.85 -34.04
N LYS A 49 0.84 -29.79 -35.32
CA LYS A 49 -0.53 -30.13 -35.77
C LYS A 49 -1.01 -31.52 -35.32
N HIS A 50 -0.14 -32.53 -35.42
CA HIS A 50 -0.51 -33.90 -35.13
C HIS A 50 -0.62 -34.13 -33.62
N ALA A 51 0.33 -33.56 -32.86
CA ALA A 51 0.33 -33.53 -31.41
C ALA A 51 -0.94 -32.84 -30.87
N ALA A 52 -1.31 -31.69 -31.43
CA ALA A 52 -2.53 -30.97 -31.07
C ALA A 52 -3.77 -31.85 -31.31
N GLN A 53 -3.97 -32.37 -32.52
CA GLN A 53 -5.14 -33.22 -32.82
C GLN A 53 -5.26 -34.43 -31.88
N LYS A 54 -4.12 -35.04 -31.52
CA LYS A 54 -4.07 -36.13 -30.55
C LYS A 54 -4.44 -35.67 -29.14
N LEU A 55 -3.94 -34.53 -28.69
CA LEU A 55 -4.28 -33.93 -27.40
C LEU A 55 -5.79 -33.66 -27.32
N LEU A 56 -6.37 -33.04 -28.35
CA LEU A 56 -7.80 -32.75 -28.41
C LEU A 56 -8.69 -33.99 -28.38
N SER A 57 -8.32 -35.01 -29.15
CA SER A 57 -9.11 -36.24 -29.27
C SER A 57 -9.03 -37.09 -28.01
N SER A 58 -7.94 -36.98 -27.25
CA SER A 58 -7.73 -37.71 -26.00
C SER A 58 -8.25 -36.99 -24.75
N ALA A 59 -8.49 -35.68 -24.81
CA ALA A 59 -8.93 -34.85 -23.68
C ALA A 59 -10.43 -34.54 -23.73
N ASP A 60 -11.09 -34.56 -22.58
CA ASP A 60 -12.46 -34.07 -22.39
C ASP A 60 -12.50 -32.74 -21.63
N VAL A 61 -11.50 -32.50 -20.80
CA VAL A 61 -11.45 -31.34 -19.90
C VAL A 61 -10.16 -30.58 -20.11
N PHE A 62 -10.27 -29.26 -20.23
CA PHE A 62 -9.14 -28.34 -20.18
C PHE A 62 -9.21 -27.51 -18.91
N VAL A 63 -8.13 -27.54 -18.14
CA VAL A 63 -7.91 -26.77 -16.93
C VAL A 63 -6.87 -25.70 -17.26
N PHE A 64 -7.30 -24.45 -17.31
CA PHE A 64 -6.43 -23.32 -17.64
C PHE A 64 -5.99 -22.59 -16.38
N ASP A 65 -4.69 -22.30 -16.25
CA ASP A 65 -4.27 -21.19 -15.40
C ASP A 65 -4.78 -19.84 -15.96
N LEU A 66 -4.71 -18.78 -15.18
CA LEU A 66 -5.20 -17.45 -15.56
C LEU A 66 -4.06 -16.48 -15.91
N ASP A 67 -3.20 -16.17 -14.94
CA ASP A 67 -2.18 -15.14 -15.07
C ASP A 67 -1.04 -15.63 -15.97
N GLY A 68 -0.80 -14.96 -17.10
CA GLY A 68 0.19 -15.42 -18.09
C GLY A 68 -0.34 -16.43 -19.12
N VAL A 69 -1.58 -16.91 -18.95
CA VAL A 69 -2.25 -17.85 -19.87
C VAL A 69 -3.51 -17.26 -20.49
N ILE A 70 -4.47 -16.84 -19.67
CA ILE A 70 -5.74 -16.26 -20.14
C ILE A 70 -5.60 -14.74 -20.30
N TRP A 71 -4.88 -14.08 -19.39
CA TRP A 71 -4.62 -12.65 -19.46
C TRP A 71 -3.19 -12.29 -19.03
N ILE A 72 -2.74 -11.12 -19.48
CA ILE A 72 -1.54 -10.43 -18.99
C ILE A 72 -1.95 -9.02 -18.61
N GLY A 73 -1.82 -8.67 -17.32
CA GLY A 73 -2.37 -7.42 -16.80
C GLY A 73 -3.90 -7.39 -16.98
N ASP A 74 -4.40 -6.37 -17.69
CA ASP A 74 -5.83 -6.14 -17.92
C ASP A 74 -6.30 -6.48 -19.34
N LYS A 75 -5.53 -7.29 -20.06
CA LYS A 75 -5.88 -7.74 -21.42
C LYS A 75 -5.91 -9.25 -21.49
N LEU A 76 -6.91 -9.81 -22.18
CA LEU A 76 -6.82 -11.20 -22.61
C LEU A 76 -5.59 -11.39 -23.48
N VAL A 77 -4.96 -12.56 -23.36
CA VAL A 77 -3.92 -12.91 -24.31
C VAL A 77 -4.56 -13.19 -25.66
N ASP A 78 -3.91 -12.73 -26.72
CA ASP A 78 -4.49 -12.68 -28.06
C ASP A 78 -5.06 -14.03 -28.49
N GLY A 79 -6.36 -14.00 -28.79
CA GLY A 79 -7.26 -15.06 -29.25
C GLY A 79 -7.48 -16.24 -28.29
N VAL A 80 -7.15 -16.09 -27.01
CA VAL A 80 -7.68 -16.93 -25.93
C VAL A 80 -9.21 -17.02 -26.00
N GLN A 81 -9.89 -15.90 -26.27
CA GLN A 81 -11.35 -15.88 -26.35
C GLN A 81 -11.89 -16.89 -27.39
N GLN A 82 -11.34 -16.84 -28.62
CA GLN A 82 -11.75 -17.75 -29.69
C GLN A 82 -11.40 -19.21 -29.35
N ALA A 83 -10.21 -19.44 -28.78
CA ALA A 83 -9.79 -20.75 -28.31
C ALA A 83 -10.78 -21.37 -27.31
N LEU A 84 -11.20 -20.61 -26.31
CA LEU A 84 -12.16 -21.06 -25.32
C LEU A 84 -13.53 -21.37 -25.94
N VAL A 85 -14.01 -20.53 -26.87
CA VAL A 85 -15.26 -20.76 -27.61
C VAL A 85 -15.18 -22.04 -28.43
N ASP A 86 -14.06 -22.25 -29.12
CA ASP A 86 -13.82 -23.41 -29.95
C ASP A 86 -13.86 -24.69 -29.10
N LEU A 87 -13.10 -24.77 -28.00
CA LEU A 87 -13.11 -25.95 -27.10
C LEU A 87 -14.51 -26.32 -26.64
N ARG A 88 -15.29 -25.32 -26.24
CA ARG A 88 -16.67 -25.54 -25.79
C ARG A 88 -17.57 -26.01 -26.93
N SER A 89 -17.42 -25.42 -28.12
CA SER A 89 -18.13 -25.84 -29.33
C SER A 89 -17.79 -27.28 -29.75
N ALA A 90 -16.59 -27.75 -29.40
CA ALA A 90 -16.14 -29.14 -29.57
C ALA A 90 -16.62 -30.10 -28.46
N GLY A 91 -17.48 -29.64 -27.56
CA GLY A 91 -18.00 -30.42 -26.44
C GLY A 91 -16.98 -30.68 -25.32
N LYS A 92 -15.90 -29.88 -25.25
CA LYS A 92 -14.92 -29.99 -24.16
C LYS A 92 -15.37 -29.17 -22.96
N ALA A 93 -15.16 -29.70 -21.76
CA ALA A 93 -15.33 -28.93 -20.52
C ALA A 93 -14.12 -28.01 -20.33
N VAL A 94 -14.39 -26.75 -19.98
CA VAL A 94 -13.35 -25.74 -19.76
C VAL A 94 -13.52 -25.17 -18.36
N VAL A 95 -12.45 -25.22 -17.57
CA VAL A 95 -12.39 -24.67 -16.22
C VAL A 95 -11.10 -23.88 -16.02
N PHE A 96 -11.12 -22.97 -15.05
CA PHE A 96 -10.00 -22.12 -14.70
C PHE A 96 -9.48 -22.47 -13.31
N ALA A 97 -8.18 -22.67 -13.17
CA ALA A 97 -7.52 -23.02 -11.91
C ALA A 97 -6.40 -22.03 -11.59
N THR A 98 -6.61 -21.11 -10.65
CA THR A 98 -5.67 -20.04 -10.30
C THR A 98 -5.13 -20.16 -8.88
N ASN A 99 -3.85 -19.82 -8.71
CA ASN A 99 -3.24 -19.68 -7.38
C ASN A 99 -3.52 -18.33 -6.72
N ASN A 100 -4.17 -17.38 -7.40
CA ASN A 100 -4.49 -16.08 -6.84
C ASN A 100 -5.61 -16.18 -5.79
N ALA A 101 -5.26 -15.94 -4.53
CA ALA A 101 -6.19 -15.97 -3.39
C ALA A 101 -6.75 -14.60 -3.02
N MET A 102 -6.40 -13.53 -3.74
CA MET A 102 -6.81 -12.17 -3.38
C MET A 102 -8.27 -11.87 -3.73
N ARG A 103 -8.87 -12.68 -4.61
CA ARG A 103 -10.20 -12.48 -5.17
C ARG A 103 -11.05 -13.73 -4.96
N THR A 104 -12.36 -13.54 -4.77
CA THR A 104 -13.31 -14.67 -4.72
C THR A 104 -13.49 -15.28 -6.11
N ARG A 105 -14.03 -16.50 -6.19
CA ARG A 105 -14.38 -17.16 -7.45
C ARG A 105 -15.39 -16.33 -8.26
N ALA A 106 -16.31 -15.65 -7.58
CA ALA A 106 -17.27 -14.76 -8.19
C ALA A 106 -16.60 -13.53 -8.83
N ASP A 107 -15.62 -12.91 -8.15
CA ASP A 107 -14.85 -11.79 -8.69
C ASP A 107 -14.06 -12.20 -9.94
N VAL A 108 -13.40 -13.35 -9.87
CA VAL A 108 -12.61 -13.88 -11.00
C VAL A 108 -13.51 -14.19 -12.20
N ALA A 109 -14.67 -14.80 -11.98
CA ALA A 109 -15.66 -15.01 -13.04
C ALA A 109 -16.20 -13.69 -13.60
N GLY A 110 -16.41 -12.68 -12.75
CA GLY A 110 -16.75 -11.31 -13.17
C GLY A 110 -15.68 -10.71 -14.08
N ARG A 111 -14.41 -10.83 -13.71
CA ARG A 111 -13.27 -10.35 -14.51
C ARG A 111 -13.19 -11.06 -15.86
N LEU A 112 -13.34 -12.38 -15.90
CA LEU A 112 -13.39 -13.17 -17.14
C LEU A 112 -14.47 -12.64 -18.09
N ARG A 113 -15.68 -12.35 -17.59
CA ARG A 113 -16.78 -11.78 -18.38
C ARG A 113 -16.46 -10.37 -18.90
N LEU A 114 -15.93 -9.49 -18.05
CA LEU A 114 -15.53 -8.14 -18.46
C LEU A 114 -14.48 -8.15 -19.58
N LEU A 115 -13.65 -9.19 -19.62
CA LEU A 115 -12.62 -9.38 -20.63
C LEU A 115 -13.12 -10.09 -21.89
N GLY A 116 -14.42 -10.44 -21.98
CA GLY A 116 -15.05 -11.04 -23.18
C GLY A 116 -15.30 -12.55 -23.10
N VAL A 117 -15.09 -13.19 -21.94
CA VAL A 117 -15.45 -14.59 -21.69
C VAL A 117 -16.84 -14.65 -21.04
N ASP A 118 -17.86 -14.21 -21.77
CA ASP A 118 -19.22 -13.93 -21.25
C ASP A 118 -19.91 -15.12 -20.57
N TRP A 119 -19.52 -16.33 -20.93
CA TRP A 119 -20.07 -17.57 -20.39
C TRP A 119 -19.42 -18.01 -19.07
N ALA A 120 -18.34 -17.35 -18.63
CA ALA A 120 -17.67 -17.69 -17.39
C ALA A 120 -18.60 -17.45 -16.18
N GLU A 121 -18.65 -18.43 -15.29
CA GLU A 121 -19.49 -18.43 -14.09
C GLU A 121 -18.63 -18.90 -12.92
N GLU A 122 -19.07 -18.66 -11.69
CA GLU A 122 -18.33 -19.06 -10.48
C GLU A 122 -17.99 -20.57 -10.48
N LYS A 123 -18.89 -21.43 -10.97
CA LYS A 123 -18.68 -22.89 -11.07
C LYS A 123 -17.54 -23.30 -12.01
N HIS A 124 -17.12 -22.41 -12.91
CA HIS A 124 -16.01 -22.65 -13.83
C HIS A 124 -14.66 -22.26 -13.21
N VAL A 125 -14.65 -21.58 -12.07
CA VAL A 125 -13.44 -21.05 -11.44
C VAL A 125 -13.10 -21.83 -10.18
N PHE A 126 -11.85 -22.28 -10.10
CA PHE A 126 -11.23 -22.89 -8.94
C PHE A 126 -10.03 -22.02 -8.55
N ASN A 127 -10.11 -21.33 -7.41
CA ASN A 127 -8.99 -20.56 -6.88
C ASN A 127 -8.41 -21.24 -5.63
N SER A 128 -7.19 -20.88 -5.29
CA SER A 128 -6.50 -21.35 -4.09
C SER A 128 -7.23 -20.95 -2.79
N ALA A 129 -7.94 -19.82 -2.76
CA ALA A 129 -8.73 -19.39 -1.60
C ALA A 129 -9.86 -20.38 -1.25
N ALA A 130 -10.70 -20.74 -2.24
CA ALA A 130 -11.75 -21.74 -2.06
C ALA A 130 -11.19 -23.14 -1.79
N ALA A 131 -9.99 -23.44 -2.30
CA ALA A 131 -9.29 -24.69 -2.01
C ALA A 131 -8.85 -24.77 -0.54
N VAL A 132 -8.37 -23.67 0.05
CA VAL A 132 -8.05 -23.62 1.49
C VAL A 132 -9.30 -23.90 2.32
N ALA A 133 -10.42 -23.27 2.00
CA ALA A 133 -11.66 -23.47 2.75
C ALA A 133 -12.12 -24.95 2.74
N GLN A 134 -11.96 -25.64 1.60
CA GLN A 134 -12.20 -27.07 1.48
C GLN A 134 -11.19 -27.93 2.25
N LEU A 135 -9.93 -27.51 2.25
CA LEU A 135 -8.88 -28.20 2.98
C LEU A 135 -9.12 -28.14 4.49
N LEU A 136 -9.59 -27.00 5.02
CA LEU A 136 -10.02 -26.88 6.42
C LEU A 136 -11.10 -27.91 6.76
N GLU A 137 -12.12 -28.06 5.89
CA GLU A 137 -13.19 -29.06 6.08
C GLU A 137 -12.66 -30.49 6.02
N ALA A 138 -11.81 -30.79 5.03
CA ALA A 138 -11.21 -32.11 4.88
C ALA A 138 -10.29 -32.49 6.06
N ARG A 139 -9.71 -31.49 6.74
CA ARG A 139 -8.90 -31.68 7.95
C ARG A 139 -9.71 -31.66 9.24
N GLY A 140 -11.04 -31.51 9.15
CA GLY A 140 -11.93 -31.55 10.30
C GLY A 140 -11.78 -30.34 11.23
N ILE A 141 -11.40 -29.18 10.71
CA ILE A 141 -11.31 -27.95 11.51
C ILE A 141 -12.73 -27.56 11.99
N PRO A 142 -12.95 -27.38 13.30
CA PRO A 142 -14.27 -27.06 13.84
C PRO A 142 -14.79 -25.69 13.37
N LYS A 143 -16.08 -25.58 13.09
CA LYS A 143 -16.73 -24.34 12.61
C LYS A 143 -17.01 -23.32 13.72
N ASP A 144 -17.01 -23.78 14.97
CA ASP A 144 -17.16 -22.95 16.18
C ASP A 144 -15.85 -22.26 16.58
N ARG A 145 -14.73 -22.57 15.92
CA ARG A 145 -13.44 -21.91 16.11
C ARG A 145 -13.19 -20.91 14.98
N ASP A 146 -12.56 -19.80 15.32
CA ASP A 146 -12.23 -18.77 14.35
C ASP A 146 -11.02 -19.18 13.51
N ILE A 147 -10.96 -18.74 12.25
CA ILE A 147 -9.80 -18.91 11.38
C ILE A 147 -9.08 -17.59 11.32
N TYR A 148 -7.82 -17.56 11.77
CA TYR A 148 -7.01 -16.35 11.65
C TYR A 148 -6.44 -16.27 10.23
N VAL A 149 -6.76 -15.19 9.52
CA VAL A 149 -6.41 -15.01 8.10
C VAL A 149 -5.27 -13.99 7.97
N VAL A 150 -4.19 -14.41 7.31
CA VAL A 150 -3.16 -13.52 6.77
C VAL A 150 -3.33 -13.51 5.26
N GLY A 151 -3.91 -12.45 4.71
CA GLY A 151 -4.29 -12.37 3.31
C GLY A 151 -5.37 -11.35 3.03
N GLU A 152 -5.61 -11.12 1.74
CA GLU A 152 -6.63 -10.19 1.25
C GLU A 152 -8.08 -10.68 1.44
N ALA A 153 -9.04 -9.79 1.17
CA ALA A 153 -10.47 -10.04 1.33
C ALA A 153 -10.95 -11.34 0.65
N GLY A 154 -10.50 -11.64 -0.57
CA GLY A 154 -10.94 -12.85 -1.28
C GLY A 154 -10.63 -14.16 -0.55
N LEU A 155 -9.53 -14.23 0.21
CA LEU A 155 -9.19 -15.39 1.03
C LEU A 155 -10.11 -15.51 2.23
N ARG A 156 -10.32 -14.40 2.95
CA ARG A 156 -11.25 -14.34 4.09
C ARG A 156 -12.66 -14.72 3.65
N ASP A 157 -13.14 -14.13 2.57
CA ASP A 157 -14.53 -14.25 2.12
C ASP A 157 -14.84 -15.67 1.61
N GLU A 158 -13.91 -16.35 0.92
CA GLU A 158 -14.09 -17.77 0.54
C GLU A 158 -14.09 -18.71 1.76
N VAL A 159 -13.31 -18.41 2.79
CA VAL A 159 -13.33 -19.16 4.06
C VAL A 159 -14.67 -18.95 4.78
N GLN A 160 -15.17 -17.71 4.83
CA GLN A 160 -16.48 -17.37 5.39
C GLN A 160 -17.64 -17.99 4.60
N ALA A 161 -17.54 -18.06 3.26
CA ALA A 161 -18.56 -18.68 2.41
C ALA A 161 -18.77 -20.17 2.71
N ARG A 162 -17.80 -20.83 3.36
CA ARG A 162 -17.93 -22.19 3.88
C ARG A 162 -18.45 -22.26 5.32
N GLY A 163 -18.84 -21.13 5.92
CA GLY A 163 -19.40 -21.08 7.28
C GLY A 163 -18.36 -21.11 8.40
N TYR A 164 -17.09 -20.80 8.11
CA TYR A 164 -16.11 -20.53 9.16
C TYR A 164 -16.22 -19.07 9.60
N ARG A 165 -16.07 -18.82 10.90
CA ARG A 165 -15.79 -17.48 11.40
C ARG A 165 -14.32 -17.15 11.13
N THR A 166 -14.02 -15.89 10.83
CA THR A 166 -12.65 -15.45 10.53
C THR A 166 -12.27 -14.26 11.40
N ARG A 167 -10.99 -14.13 11.69
CA ARG A 167 -10.37 -12.91 12.23
C ARG A 167 -9.17 -12.50 11.37
N GLY A 168 -8.79 -11.24 11.49
CA GLY A 168 -7.68 -10.64 10.76
C GLY A 168 -7.98 -10.31 9.30
N GLY A 169 -7.01 -10.52 8.41
CA GLY A 169 -7.12 -10.14 7.00
C GLY A 169 -7.02 -8.62 6.78
N PRO A 170 -7.85 -8.02 5.91
CA PRO A 170 -7.78 -6.58 5.62
C PRO A 170 -8.01 -5.66 6.82
N GLU A 171 -8.78 -6.12 7.82
CA GLU A 171 -9.11 -5.35 9.03
C GLU A 171 -7.86 -5.00 9.86
N ASP A 172 -6.82 -5.82 9.78
CA ASP A 172 -5.57 -5.63 10.52
C ASP A 172 -4.55 -4.78 9.78
N ALA A 173 -4.85 -4.25 8.58
CA ALA A 173 -3.88 -3.54 7.74
C ALA A 173 -3.23 -2.33 8.45
N GLY A 174 -3.99 -1.63 9.29
CA GLY A 174 -3.53 -0.45 10.05
C GLY A 174 -2.93 -0.75 11.43
N LYS A 175 -2.90 -2.01 11.86
CA LYS A 175 -2.44 -2.41 13.20
C LYS A 175 -0.92 -2.37 13.32
N THR A 176 -0.43 -1.97 14.49
CA THR A 176 1.00 -1.79 14.78
C THR A 176 1.48 -2.73 15.88
N LYS A 177 2.74 -2.60 16.30
CA LYS A 177 3.30 -3.43 17.37
C LYS A 177 2.63 -3.18 18.72
N GLU A 178 2.11 -1.98 18.93
CA GLU A 178 1.44 -1.54 20.14
C GLU A 178 0.12 -2.30 20.37
N ASP A 179 -0.57 -2.69 19.31
CA ASP A 179 -1.82 -3.45 19.38
C ASP A 179 -1.62 -4.94 19.74
N ILE A 180 -0.39 -5.47 19.68
CA ILE A 180 -0.13 -6.92 19.79
C ILE A 180 -0.49 -7.44 21.19
N ALA A 181 -0.14 -6.70 22.24
CA ALA A 181 -0.36 -7.16 23.62
C ALA A 181 -1.87 -7.34 23.90
N GLU A 182 -2.67 -6.34 23.56
CA GLU A 182 -4.13 -6.39 23.68
C GLU A 182 -4.73 -7.53 22.85
N ALA A 183 -4.27 -7.71 21.61
CA ALA A 183 -4.77 -8.79 20.75
C ALA A 183 -4.44 -10.20 21.29
N ILE A 184 -3.28 -10.39 21.91
CA ILE A 184 -2.92 -11.66 22.56
C ILE A 184 -3.76 -11.89 23.82
N ASP A 185 -3.99 -10.84 24.61
CA ASP A 185 -4.85 -10.93 25.80
C ASP A 185 -6.30 -11.27 25.44
N GLU A 186 -6.83 -10.67 24.36
CA GLU A 186 -8.17 -10.97 23.83
C GLU A 186 -8.34 -12.42 23.33
N LEU A 187 -7.26 -13.05 22.85
CA LEU A 187 -7.28 -14.46 22.44
C LEU A 187 -7.50 -15.41 23.64
N GLY A 188 -7.11 -14.96 24.85
CA GLY A 188 -7.27 -15.67 26.13
C GLY A 188 -6.52 -17.01 26.22
N GLU A 189 -6.56 -17.64 27.40
CA GLU A 189 -5.89 -18.94 27.65
C GLU A 189 -6.46 -20.11 26.81
N GLY A 190 -7.65 -19.94 26.22
CA GLY A 190 -8.38 -20.99 25.51
C GLY A 190 -8.22 -21.03 23.99
N ASN A 191 -7.48 -20.08 23.40
CA ASN A 191 -7.31 -19.85 21.96
C ASN A 191 -8.60 -20.06 21.14
N SER A 192 -9.35 -19.00 20.89
CA SER A 192 -10.60 -19.05 20.12
C SER A 192 -10.42 -19.49 18.66
N SER A 193 -9.19 -19.57 18.15
CA SER A 193 -8.89 -19.94 16.77
C SER A 193 -8.64 -21.44 16.58
N GLY A 194 -9.02 -21.98 15.42
CA GLY A 194 -8.86 -23.40 15.05
C GLY A 194 -7.72 -23.65 14.06
N ALA A 195 -7.35 -22.64 13.28
CA ALA A 195 -6.25 -22.71 12.31
C ALA A 195 -5.78 -21.31 11.90
N VAL A 196 -4.58 -21.24 11.32
CA VAL A 196 -4.07 -20.06 10.62
C VAL A 196 -4.08 -20.34 9.12
N VAL A 197 -4.65 -19.43 8.35
CA VAL A 197 -4.67 -19.46 6.89
C VAL A 197 -3.83 -18.31 6.36
N CYS A 198 -2.90 -18.60 5.45
CA CYS A 198 -1.97 -17.62 4.91
C CYS A 198 -1.98 -17.64 3.38
N GLY A 199 -2.16 -16.47 2.78
CA GLY A 199 -2.01 -16.24 1.34
C GLY A 199 -1.18 -14.99 1.04
N LEU A 200 -1.30 -14.47 -0.17
CA LEU A 200 -0.72 -13.17 -0.51
C LEU A 200 -1.47 -12.07 0.24
N ASP A 201 -0.72 -11.20 0.90
CA ASP A 201 -1.21 -10.03 1.64
C ASP A 201 -0.35 -8.83 1.24
N GLN A 202 -0.93 -7.89 0.49
CA GLN A 202 -0.22 -6.69 0.04
C GLN A 202 -0.11 -5.64 1.16
N HIS A 203 -0.87 -5.83 2.23
CA HIS A 203 -0.88 -5.03 3.46
C HIS A 203 -0.33 -5.84 4.63
N LEU A 204 0.67 -6.70 4.37
CA LEU A 204 1.37 -7.45 5.41
C LEU A 204 2.12 -6.47 6.33
N ASN A 205 1.91 -6.62 7.64
CA ASN A 205 2.59 -5.82 8.65
C ASN A 205 3.13 -6.71 9.78
N TYR A 206 3.91 -6.10 10.68
CA TYR A 206 4.51 -6.83 11.80
C TYR A 206 3.47 -7.46 12.74
N TYR A 207 2.34 -6.77 12.97
CA TYR A 207 1.24 -7.27 13.79
C TYR A 207 0.71 -8.61 13.28
N LYS A 208 0.36 -8.69 11.99
CA LYS A 208 -0.18 -9.91 11.37
C LYS A 208 0.79 -11.10 11.48
N ILE A 209 2.08 -10.86 11.23
CA ILE A 209 3.13 -11.88 11.36
C ILE A 209 3.23 -12.35 12.81
N ALA A 210 3.22 -11.42 13.77
CA ALA A 210 3.37 -11.74 15.19
C ALA A 210 2.21 -12.58 15.73
N ILE A 211 0.97 -12.20 15.41
CA ILE A 211 -0.24 -12.94 15.84
C ILE A 211 -0.29 -14.31 15.17
N ALA A 212 -0.11 -14.39 13.85
CA ALA A 212 -0.10 -15.68 13.14
C ALA A 212 0.99 -16.61 13.70
N ALA A 213 2.21 -16.10 13.90
CA ALA A 213 3.30 -16.88 14.45
C ALA A 213 3.05 -17.32 15.90
N HIS A 214 2.41 -16.46 16.72
CA HIS A 214 1.99 -16.83 18.08
C HIS A 214 1.02 -18.00 18.05
N LEU A 215 -0.05 -17.91 17.25
CA LEU A 215 -1.05 -18.96 17.10
C LEU A 215 -0.43 -20.29 16.64
N VAL A 216 0.47 -20.25 15.66
CA VAL A 216 1.17 -21.45 15.16
C VAL A 216 2.10 -22.06 16.22
N ARG A 217 2.82 -21.24 17.00
CA ARG A 217 3.65 -21.73 18.12
C ARG A 217 2.82 -22.40 19.22
N HIS A 218 1.57 -21.99 19.37
CA HIS A 218 0.60 -22.60 20.29
C HIS A 218 -0.13 -23.83 19.68
N GLY A 219 0.40 -24.40 18.59
CA GLY A 219 -0.03 -25.70 18.07
C GLY A 219 -1.12 -25.64 17.00
N LEU A 220 -1.50 -24.45 16.52
CA LEU A 220 -2.48 -24.34 15.44
C LEU A 220 -1.85 -24.69 14.09
N PRO A 221 -2.59 -25.41 13.23
CA PRO A 221 -2.12 -25.72 11.89
C PRO A 221 -2.08 -24.45 11.02
N LEU A 222 -1.01 -24.33 10.23
CA LEU A 222 -0.80 -23.30 9.21
C LEU A 222 -1.14 -23.86 7.83
N PHE A 223 -2.19 -23.33 7.22
CA PHE A 223 -2.60 -23.64 5.85
C PHE A 223 -2.20 -22.52 4.90
N ALA A 224 -1.61 -22.88 3.78
CA ALA A 224 -1.20 -21.94 2.74
C ALA A 224 -2.15 -21.99 1.54
N SER A 225 -2.48 -20.82 0.96
CA SER A 225 -3.23 -20.76 -0.29
C SER A 225 -2.41 -21.31 -1.45
N ASN A 226 -1.17 -20.86 -1.62
CA ASN A 226 -0.23 -21.36 -2.63
C ASN A 226 1.21 -21.12 -2.13
N SER A 227 2.19 -21.73 -2.77
CA SER A 227 3.60 -21.61 -2.40
C SER A 227 4.43 -20.77 -3.40
N ASP A 228 3.78 -19.91 -4.18
CA ASP A 228 4.44 -19.17 -5.25
C ASP A 228 5.36 -18.12 -4.63
N LEU A 229 6.67 -18.24 -4.86
CA LEU A 229 7.68 -17.36 -4.25
C LEU A 229 7.55 -15.92 -4.74
N PHE A 230 7.24 -15.74 -6.02
CA PHE A 230 7.08 -14.45 -6.69
C PHE A 230 5.99 -14.50 -7.76
N GLY A 231 5.38 -13.34 -8.03
CA GLY A 231 4.52 -13.07 -9.18
C GLY A 231 5.16 -12.06 -10.15
N GLN A 232 4.54 -11.86 -11.32
CA GLN A 232 4.97 -10.86 -12.31
C GLN A 232 3.94 -9.72 -12.40
N LEU A 233 4.41 -8.47 -12.49
CA LEU A 233 3.54 -7.31 -12.66
C LEU A 233 3.59 -6.79 -14.11
N GLY A 234 2.43 -6.66 -14.74
CA GLY A 234 2.30 -6.11 -16.10
C GLY A 234 2.90 -7.02 -17.19
N SER A 235 3.42 -6.42 -18.27
CA SER A 235 3.96 -7.12 -19.45
C SER A 235 5.48 -7.38 -19.37
N GLY A 236 6.09 -7.33 -18.18
CA GLY A 236 7.54 -7.20 -18.03
C GLY A 236 8.14 -8.01 -16.89
N SER A 237 9.43 -8.32 -17.05
CA SER A 237 10.32 -9.17 -16.25
C SER A 237 10.47 -8.86 -14.75
N GLN A 238 9.65 -7.98 -14.17
CA GLN A 238 9.78 -7.55 -12.78
C GLN A 238 9.02 -8.49 -11.85
N GLN A 239 9.77 -9.14 -10.95
CA GLN A 239 9.25 -10.09 -9.97
C GLN A 239 8.90 -9.38 -8.66
N TRP A 240 7.72 -9.70 -8.12
CA TRP A 240 7.22 -9.17 -6.84
C TRP A 240 6.98 -10.33 -5.87
N PRO A 241 7.06 -10.10 -4.54
CA PRO A 241 6.80 -11.15 -3.55
C PRO A 241 5.43 -11.82 -3.76
N GLY A 242 5.43 -13.15 -3.86
CA GLY A 242 4.24 -13.97 -3.92
C GLY A 242 3.80 -14.46 -2.54
N ALA A 243 2.73 -15.26 -2.48
CA ALA A 243 2.22 -15.78 -1.21
C ALA A 243 3.26 -16.62 -0.47
N GLY A 244 4.12 -17.36 -1.20
CA GLY A 244 5.20 -18.15 -0.62
C GLY A 244 6.18 -17.31 0.22
N SER A 245 6.42 -16.05 -0.17
CA SER A 245 7.24 -15.12 0.61
C SER A 245 6.57 -14.72 1.93
N VAL A 246 5.26 -14.48 1.91
CA VAL A 246 4.47 -14.16 3.11
C VAL A 246 4.41 -15.36 4.06
N ILE A 247 4.15 -16.55 3.51
CA ILE A 247 4.12 -17.81 4.27
C ILE A 247 5.47 -18.08 4.92
N ALA A 248 6.56 -17.88 4.18
CA ALA A 248 7.91 -18.06 4.71
C ALA A 248 8.17 -17.11 5.90
N ALA A 249 7.70 -15.86 5.85
CA ALA A 249 7.83 -14.92 6.96
C ALA A 249 7.08 -15.40 8.22
N VAL A 250 5.82 -15.82 8.05
CA VAL A 250 4.99 -16.35 9.16
C VAL A 250 5.59 -17.65 9.73
N ALA A 251 5.95 -18.60 8.87
CA ALA A 251 6.52 -19.89 9.27
C ALA A 251 7.86 -19.72 10.00
N THR A 252 8.73 -18.85 9.48
CA THR A 252 10.02 -18.54 10.13
C THR A 252 9.81 -17.89 11.49
N ALA A 253 8.92 -16.90 11.60
CA ALA A 253 8.58 -16.28 12.87
C ALA A 253 7.97 -17.30 13.85
N ALA A 254 7.24 -18.30 13.36
CA ALA A 254 6.70 -19.40 14.16
C ALA A 254 7.76 -20.44 14.60
N GLY A 255 9.04 -20.27 14.20
CA GLY A 255 10.14 -21.18 14.55
C GLY A 255 10.32 -22.36 13.59
N ARG A 256 9.62 -22.38 12.44
CA ARG A 256 9.77 -23.41 11.42
C ARG A 256 10.93 -23.06 10.49
N LYS A 257 12.05 -23.79 10.63
CA LYS A 257 13.31 -23.50 9.92
C LYS A 257 13.25 -23.72 8.41
N ASP A 258 12.29 -24.51 7.95
CA ASP A 258 12.06 -24.80 6.54
C ASP A 258 11.17 -23.75 5.85
N GLY A 259 10.55 -22.85 6.61
CA GLY A 259 9.68 -21.79 6.08
C GLY A 259 8.37 -22.31 5.47
N THR A 260 7.93 -23.52 5.82
CA THR A 260 6.78 -24.17 5.16
C THR A 260 5.50 -24.19 6.01
N ALA A 261 4.36 -24.25 5.31
CA ALA A 261 3.05 -24.49 5.88
C ALA A 261 2.78 -26.00 6.06
N ASP A 262 1.83 -26.37 6.92
CA ASP A 262 1.47 -27.78 7.14
C ASP A 262 0.76 -28.40 5.94
N ALA A 263 0.09 -27.57 5.14
CA ALA A 263 -0.46 -27.96 3.86
C ALA A 263 -0.63 -26.74 2.94
N VAL A 264 -0.40 -26.95 1.65
CA VAL A 264 -0.63 -25.97 0.58
C VAL A 264 -1.87 -26.41 -0.20
N ALA A 265 -2.85 -25.53 -0.34
CA ALA A 265 -4.13 -25.85 -0.95
C ALA A 265 -4.14 -25.66 -2.47
N GLY A 266 -3.36 -24.73 -3.02
CA GLY A 266 -3.27 -24.43 -4.45
C GLY A 266 -2.32 -25.35 -5.20
N LYS A 267 -2.10 -25.06 -6.48
CA LYS A 267 -1.13 -25.79 -7.33
C LYS A 267 0.27 -25.68 -6.71
N PRO A 268 1.05 -26.78 -6.62
CA PRO A 268 0.87 -28.09 -7.24
C PRO A 268 0.15 -29.18 -6.41
N SER A 269 -0.72 -28.81 -5.47
CA SER A 269 -1.45 -29.77 -4.59
C SER A 269 -2.28 -30.80 -5.37
N VAL A 270 -2.15 -32.07 -5.00
CA VAL A 270 -2.97 -33.17 -5.54
C VAL A 270 -4.40 -33.09 -5.00
N GLU A 271 -4.58 -32.58 -3.78
CA GLU A 271 -5.88 -32.33 -3.16
C GLU A 271 -6.69 -31.34 -3.99
N PHE A 272 -6.05 -30.28 -4.50
CA PHE A 272 -6.72 -29.33 -5.39
C PHE A 272 -7.20 -29.97 -6.69
N ALA A 273 -6.38 -30.85 -7.28
CA ALA A 273 -6.78 -31.61 -8.46
C ALA A 273 -7.96 -32.55 -8.16
N LYS A 274 -8.01 -33.17 -6.98
CA LYS A 274 -9.15 -34.01 -6.56
C LYS A 274 -10.43 -33.19 -6.44
N ILE A 275 -10.35 -31.97 -5.91
CA ILE A 275 -11.47 -31.03 -5.81
C ILE A 275 -12.02 -30.70 -7.21
N ILE A 276 -11.16 -30.28 -8.13
CA ILE A 276 -11.54 -29.95 -9.51
C ILE A 276 -12.18 -31.17 -10.19
N ARG A 277 -11.55 -32.36 -10.05
CA ARG A 277 -12.08 -33.60 -10.61
C ARG A 277 -13.44 -33.97 -10.05
N ALA A 278 -13.63 -33.91 -8.74
CA ALA A 278 -14.90 -34.23 -8.10
C ALA A 278 -16.03 -33.31 -8.60
N SER A 279 -15.76 -32.01 -8.72
CA SER A 279 -16.71 -31.02 -9.24
C SER A 279 -17.10 -31.25 -10.71
N LEU A 280 -16.27 -31.99 -11.46
CA LEU A 280 -16.48 -32.30 -12.88
C LEU A 280 -17.02 -33.71 -13.12
N GLY A 281 -17.50 -34.40 -12.08
CA GLY A 281 -18.00 -35.77 -12.22
C GLY A 281 -16.91 -36.84 -12.28
N SER A 282 -15.72 -36.53 -11.74
CA SER A 282 -14.57 -37.43 -11.62
C SER A 282 -14.03 -38.01 -12.95
N PRO A 283 -13.75 -37.17 -13.96
CA PRO A 283 -13.16 -37.65 -15.21
C PRO A 283 -11.81 -38.34 -14.96
N PRO A 284 -11.42 -39.32 -15.81
CA PRO A 284 -10.09 -39.91 -15.74
C PRO A 284 -9.03 -38.82 -15.92
N ALA A 285 -8.05 -38.73 -15.00
CA ALA A 285 -7.06 -37.66 -15.01
C ALA A 285 -6.33 -37.53 -16.36
N ARG A 286 -5.98 -38.65 -17.00
CA ARG A 286 -5.37 -38.69 -18.35
C ARG A 286 -6.19 -38.04 -19.47
N ARG A 287 -7.50 -37.84 -19.26
CA ARG A 287 -8.41 -37.15 -20.19
C ARG A 287 -8.60 -35.67 -19.82
N MET A 288 -7.79 -35.16 -18.91
CA MET A 288 -7.71 -33.76 -18.55
C MET A 288 -6.38 -33.20 -19.01
N VAL A 289 -6.37 -31.93 -19.41
CA VAL A 289 -5.17 -31.20 -19.81
C VAL A 289 -5.02 -29.99 -18.90
N MET A 290 -3.90 -29.90 -18.19
CA MET A 290 -3.48 -28.69 -17.49
C MET A 290 -2.72 -27.79 -18.47
N VAL A 291 -3.20 -26.57 -18.67
CA VAL A 291 -2.58 -25.54 -19.50
C VAL A 291 -2.06 -24.44 -18.59
N GLY A 292 -0.76 -24.18 -18.61
CA GLY A 292 -0.08 -23.29 -17.68
C GLY A 292 1.17 -22.65 -18.27
N ASP A 293 1.72 -21.65 -17.59
CA ASP A 293 2.94 -20.94 -17.99
C ASP A 293 4.13 -21.23 -17.06
N ARG A 294 3.92 -21.95 -15.95
CA ARG A 294 4.94 -22.28 -14.94
C ARG A 294 5.21 -23.77 -14.76
N LEU A 295 6.49 -24.14 -14.75
CA LEU A 295 6.91 -25.53 -14.51
C LEU A 295 6.65 -26.02 -13.08
N ASP A 296 6.97 -25.18 -12.09
CA ASP A 296 6.96 -25.48 -10.66
C ASP A 296 5.56 -25.56 -10.05
N THR A 297 4.58 -24.93 -10.70
CA THR A 297 3.18 -24.89 -10.25
C THR A 297 2.28 -25.66 -11.22
N ASP A 298 2.08 -25.19 -12.44
CA ASP A 298 1.08 -25.76 -13.36
C ASP A 298 1.48 -27.12 -13.92
N ILE A 299 2.70 -27.25 -14.42
CA ILE A 299 3.17 -28.50 -14.98
C ILE A 299 3.36 -29.54 -13.86
N ALA A 300 3.95 -29.13 -12.74
CA ALA A 300 4.03 -29.95 -11.53
C ALA A 300 2.64 -30.40 -11.04
N PHE A 301 1.63 -29.53 -11.10
CA PHE A 301 0.25 -29.82 -10.74
C PHE A 301 -0.36 -30.88 -11.67
N GLY A 302 -0.32 -30.64 -12.98
CA GLY A 302 -0.87 -31.56 -13.97
C GLY A 302 -0.22 -32.94 -13.87
N ASN A 303 1.11 -32.99 -13.79
CA ASN A 303 1.85 -34.25 -13.65
C ASN A 303 1.56 -34.97 -12.33
N SER A 304 1.51 -34.24 -11.21
CA SER A 304 1.20 -34.86 -9.90
C SER A 304 -0.23 -35.39 -9.83
N ALA A 305 -1.15 -34.79 -10.58
CA ALA A 305 -2.54 -35.22 -10.71
C ALA A 305 -2.75 -36.33 -11.76
N GLY A 306 -1.73 -36.66 -12.56
CA GLY A 306 -1.83 -37.60 -13.68
C GLY A 306 -2.61 -37.07 -14.88
N MET A 307 -2.67 -35.74 -15.03
CA MET A 307 -3.20 -35.04 -16.20
C MET A 307 -2.16 -34.97 -17.32
N GLN A 308 -2.62 -34.75 -18.55
CA GLN A 308 -1.73 -34.29 -19.61
C GLN A 308 -1.37 -32.82 -19.36
N THR A 309 -0.20 -32.38 -19.81
CA THR A 309 0.31 -31.02 -19.56
C THR A 309 0.69 -30.28 -20.84
N LEU A 310 0.25 -29.02 -20.95
CA LEU A 310 0.60 -28.11 -22.03
C LEU A 310 1.17 -26.82 -21.43
N LEU A 311 2.46 -26.58 -21.63
CA LEU A 311 3.13 -25.35 -21.24
C LEU A 311 3.01 -24.29 -22.34
N VAL A 312 2.54 -23.09 -22.00
CA VAL A 312 2.58 -21.92 -22.88
C VAL A 312 3.74 -21.00 -22.48
N LEU A 313 4.46 -20.48 -23.48
CA LEU A 313 5.64 -19.61 -23.26
C LEU A 313 5.29 -18.12 -23.25
N SER A 314 4.04 -17.78 -22.91
CA SER A 314 3.53 -16.41 -22.79
C SER A 314 3.78 -15.77 -21.42
N GLY A 315 4.11 -16.56 -20.40
CA GLY A 315 4.29 -16.10 -19.02
C GLY A 315 5.70 -16.33 -18.47
N VAL A 316 5.83 -17.02 -17.34
CA VAL A 316 7.07 -17.09 -16.54
C VAL A 316 8.15 -17.98 -17.18
N THR A 317 7.79 -19.15 -17.69
CA THR A 317 8.79 -20.15 -18.14
C THR A 317 9.37 -19.78 -19.51
N SER A 318 10.70 -19.78 -19.61
CA SER A 318 11.44 -19.62 -20.86
C SER A 318 11.70 -20.95 -21.58
N ARG A 319 11.90 -20.91 -22.90
CA ARG A 319 12.26 -22.12 -23.71
C ARG A 319 13.52 -22.83 -23.21
N ALA A 320 14.47 -22.08 -22.65
CA ALA A 320 15.70 -22.64 -22.09
C ALA A 320 15.39 -23.51 -20.86
N GLU A 321 14.48 -23.09 -19.99
CA GLU A 321 14.07 -23.85 -18.80
C GLU A 321 13.32 -25.13 -19.18
N VAL A 322 12.51 -25.12 -20.26
CA VAL A 322 11.84 -26.32 -20.78
C VAL A 322 12.84 -27.43 -21.10
N SER A 323 13.98 -27.09 -21.71
CA SER A 323 15.03 -28.06 -22.06
C SER A 323 15.67 -28.74 -20.84
N HIS A 324 15.66 -28.05 -19.69
CA HIS A 324 16.22 -28.55 -18.43
C HIS A 324 15.16 -29.21 -17.52
N ALA A 325 13.88 -29.16 -17.91
CA ALA A 325 12.79 -29.70 -17.14
C ALA A 325 12.82 -31.24 -17.06
N SER A 326 12.69 -31.76 -15.85
CA SER A 326 12.76 -33.20 -15.57
C SER A 326 11.74 -33.63 -14.52
N GLY A 327 11.44 -34.93 -14.49
CA GLY A 327 10.48 -35.51 -13.55
C GLY A 327 9.12 -34.82 -13.62
N LYS A 328 8.60 -34.39 -12.47
CA LYS A 328 7.30 -33.72 -12.34
C LYS A 328 7.26 -32.33 -12.99
N LEU A 329 8.40 -31.70 -13.26
CA LEU A 329 8.46 -30.40 -13.90
C LEU A 329 8.41 -30.49 -15.42
N ARG A 330 8.48 -31.69 -16.00
CA ARG A 330 8.55 -31.87 -17.44
C ARG A 330 7.16 -31.78 -18.08
N PRO A 331 6.91 -30.84 -19.01
CA PRO A 331 5.65 -30.81 -19.73
C PRO A 331 5.59 -31.89 -20.81
N ASP A 332 4.39 -32.43 -21.09
CA ASP A 332 4.17 -33.32 -22.24
C ASP A 332 4.33 -32.53 -23.55
N PHE A 333 3.72 -31.34 -23.58
CA PHE A 333 3.74 -30.43 -24.71
C PHE A 333 4.12 -29.01 -24.30
N PHE A 334 4.77 -28.27 -25.19
CA PHE A 334 4.96 -26.83 -25.04
C PHE A 334 4.64 -26.08 -26.35
N ALA A 335 4.19 -24.84 -26.26
CA ALA A 335 3.87 -24.00 -27.43
C ALA A 335 4.44 -22.59 -27.31
N GLU A 336 5.04 -22.08 -28.40
CA GLU A 336 5.48 -20.69 -28.51
C GLU A 336 4.32 -19.75 -28.86
N SER A 337 4.40 -18.53 -28.32
CA SER A 337 3.50 -17.42 -28.59
C SER A 337 3.89 -16.65 -29.88
N GLU A 338 4.24 -17.33 -30.98
CA GLU A 338 4.39 -16.72 -32.32
C GLU A 338 3.78 -17.59 -33.44
N LEU A 339 2.62 -17.21 -34.04
CA LEU A 339 2.09 -17.89 -35.25
C LEU A 339 1.15 -16.98 -36.06
N LEU A 340 1.74 -16.03 -36.80
CA LEU A 340 1.11 -15.38 -37.95
C LEU A 340 2.14 -15.26 -39.08
N GLN A 341 2.41 -16.36 -39.78
CA GLN A 341 2.98 -16.28 -41.13
C GLN A 341 2.33 -17.32 -42.04
N LEU A 342 1.68 -16.82 -43.10
CA LEU A 342 1.21 -17.53 -44.30
C LEU A 342 2.36 -18.24 -45.03
N HIS A 343 2.99 -19.25 -44.43
CA HIS A 343 4.16 -19.96 -44.96
C HIS A 343 3.89 -21.41 -45.39
N ASP A 344 2.64 -21.88 -45.32
CA ASP A 344 2.27 -23.23 -45.78
C ASP A 344 2.45 -23.43 -47.31
N TYR A 345 2.72 -22.36 -48.07
CA TYR A 345 3.24 -22.48 -49.43
C TYR A 345 4.74 -22.15 -49.45
N PRO A 346 5.60 -23.05 -49.97
CA PRO A 346 6.99 -22.75 -50.26
C PRO A 346 7.08 -21.43 -51.05
N LEU A 347 8.05 -20.57 -50.75
CA LEU A 347 8.30 -19.34 -51.52
C LEU A 347 8.29 -19.58 -53.05
N PRO A 348 8.84 -20.70 -53.56
CA PRO A 348 8.76 -21.06 -54.98
C PRO A 348 7.33 -21.28 -55.50
N ALA A 349 6.43 -21.85 -54.69
CA ALA A 349 5.04 -22.08 -55.09
C ALA A 349 4.24 -20.77 -55.16
N ARG A 350 4.55 -19.82 -54.27
CA ARG A 350 3.97 -18.46 -54.29
C ARG A 350 4.48 -17.66 -55.49
N GLN A 351 5.79 -17.72 -55.76
CA GLN A 351 6.40 -17.13 -56.95
C GLN A 351 5.83 -17.75 -58.23
N MET A 352 5.70 -19.07 -58.30
CA MET A 352 5.11 -19.77 -59.46
C MET A 352 3.65 -19.37 -59.72
N LEU A 353 2.84 -19.14 -58.67
CA LEU A 353 1.45 -18.66 -58.83
C LEU A 353 1.38 -17.20 -59.32
N ILE A 354 2.27 -16.33 -58.85
CA ILE A 354 2.38 -14.94 -59.29
C ILE A 354 2.95 -14.87 -60.72
N GLU A 355 3.96 -15.69 -61.03
CA GLU A 355 4.57 -15.81 -62.34
C GLU A 355 3.67 -16.56 -63.35
N SER A 356 2.66 -17.33 -62.94
CA SER A 356 1.73 -17.95 -63.89
C SER A 356 0.52 -17.07 -64.23
N LEU A 357 0.27 -16.02 -63.44
CA LEU A 357 -0.81 -15.04 -63.68
C LEU A 357 -0.60 -14.27 -65.00
N HIS A 358 0.61 -13.80 -65.28
CA HIS A 358 0.90 -13.05 -66.52
C HIS A 358 0.75 -13.91 -67.79
N HIS A 359 1.06 -15.21 -67.71
CA HIS A 359 0.86 -16.18 -68.79
C HIS A 359 -0.61 -16.58 -68.99
N SER A 360 -1.47 -16.36 -67.98
CA SER A 360 -2.90 -16.68 -68.05
C SER A 360 -3.74 -15.56 -68.66
N ILE A 361 -3.19 -14.34 -68.69
CA ILE A 361 -3.83 -13.12 -69.23
C ILE A 361 -3.29 -12.80 -70.64
N SER A 362 -2.08 -13.23 -70.97
CA SER A 362 -1.50 -13.07 -72.32
C SER A 362 -1.96 -14.18 -73.27
N ALA A 363 -3.22 -14.12 -73.70
CA ALA A 363 -3.68 -14.83 -74.88
C ALA A 363 -4.50 -13.87 -75.76
N SER A 364 -3.82 -13.31 -76.75
CA SER A 364 -4.45 -12.63 -77.88
C SER A 364 -5.35 -13.64 -78.63
N ASP A 365 -6.64 -13.32 -78.74
CA ASP A 365 -7.63 -13.90 -79.67
C ASP A 365 -7.97 -15.42 -79.61
N ALA A 366 -7.67 -16.13 -78.53
CA ALA A 366 -8.14 -17.50 -78.33
C ALA A 366 -9.02 -17.65 -77.09
N THR A 367 -10.09 -18.45 -77.19
CA THR A 367 -10.95 -18.83 -76.06
C THR A 367 -10.12 -19.38 -74.90
N LEU A 368 -10.18 -18.72 -73.74
CA LEU A 368 -9.42 -19.10 -72.53
C LEU A 368 -9.67 -20.56 -72.15
N HIS A 369 -8.59 -21.29 -71.86
CA HIS A 369 -8.68 -22.67 -71.39
C HIS A 369 -9.36 -22.72 -70.00
N PRO A 370 -10.18 -23.74 -69.67
CA PRO A 370 -10.86 -23.84 -68.36
C PRO A 370 -9.95 -23.68 -67.12
N HIS A 371 -8.67 -24.05 -67.23
CA HIS A 371 -7.67 -23.85 -66.17
C HIS A 371 -7.24 -22.39 -66.00
N GLN A 372 -7.16 -21.60 -67.08
CA GLN A 372 -6.87 -20.17 -67.02
C GLN A 372 -8.05 -19.42 -66.40
N VAL A 373 -9.29 -19.77 -66.77
CA VAL A 373 -10.51 -19.22 -66.16
C VAL A 373 -10.55 -19.53 -64.65
N ARG A 374 -10.18 -20.76 -64.25
CA ARG A 374 -10.11 -21.14 -62.82
C ARG A 374 -9.03 -20.35 -62.06
N LEU A 375 -7.84 -20.15 -62.65
CA LEU A 375 -6.76 -19.39 -62.02
C LEU A 375 -7.13 -17.91 -61.85
N LEU A 376 -7.77 -17.31 -62.87
CA LEU A 376 -8.29 -15.94 -62.80
C LEU A 376 -9.39 -15.80 -61.75
N GLY A 377 -10.27 -16.80 -61.62
CA GLY A 377 -11.25 -16.86 -60.54
C GLY A 377 -10.61 -16.88 -59.15
N ILE A 378 -9.57 -17.71 -58.94
CA ILE A 378 -8.84 -17.77 -57.67
C ILE A 378 -8.16 -16.42 -57.34
N ALA A 379 -7.57 -15.77 -58.34
CA ALA A 379 -6.95 -14.45 -58.15
C ALA A 379 -7.99 -13.35 -57.86
N GLN A 380 -9.13 -13.36 -58.55
CA GLN A 380 -10.25 -12.46 -58.31
C GLN A 380 -10.81 -12.65 -56.89
N ASP A 381 -11.02 -13.89 -56.46
CA ASP A 381 -11.51 -14.21 -55.12
C ASP A 381 -10.53 -13.74 -54.04
N ALA A 382 -9.23 -13.97 -54.24
CA ALA A 382 -8.19 -13.50 -53.31
C ALA A 382 -8.13 -11.96 -53.21
N LEU A 383 -8.36 -11.25 -54.32
CA LEU A 383 -8.41 -9.78 -54.34
C LEU A 383 -9.68 -9.24 -53.66
N LEU A 384 -10.83 -9.89 -53.88
CA LEU A 384 -12.08 -9.54 -53.21
C LEU A 384 -11.98 -9.78 -51.70
N GLU A 385 -11.40 -10.90 -51.29
CA GLU A 385 -11.14 -11.21 -49.88
C GLU A 385 -10.15 -10.21 -49.25
N GLY A 386 -9.07 -9.86 -49.96
CA GLY A 386 -8.12 -8.84 -49.53
C GLY A 386 -8.76 -7.46 -49.36
N ARG A 387 -9.64 -7.06 -50.30
CA ARG A 387 -10.40 -5.82 -50.21
C ARG A 387 -11.33 -5.80 -49.00
N GLN A 388 -12.09 -6.87 -48.76
CA GLN A 388 -12.98 -6.97 -47.59
C GLN A 388 -12.18 -6.86 -46.28
N LYS A 389 -11.04 -7.55 -46.17
CA LYS A 389 -10.15 -7.47 -45.00
C LYS A 389 -9.62 -6.06 -44.76
N LEU A 390 -9.28 -5.33 -45.82
CA LEU A 390 -8.83 -3.93 -45.73
C LEU A 390 -9.96 -2.98 -45.31
N GLU A 391 -11.16 -3.17 -45.83
CA GLU A 391 -12.34 -2.37 -45.46
C GLU A 391 -12.67 -2.54 -43.97
N VAL A 392 -12.64 -3.78 -43.47
CA VAL A 392 -12.82 -4.09 -42.05
C VAL A 392 -11.71 -3.45 -41.22
N ALA A 393 -10.44 -3.61 -41.59
CA ALA A 393 -9.32 -3.02 -40.87
C ALA A 393 -9.40 -1.48 -40.81
N LYS A 394 -9.86 -0.83 -41.88
CA LYS A 394 -10.08 0.61 -41.92
C LYS A 394 -11.16 1.02 -40.91
N LEU A 395 -12.33 0.39 -40.95
CA LEU A 395 -13.44 0.69 -40.03
C LEU A 395 -13.03 0.48 -38.57
N THR A 396 -12.32 -0.62 -38.26
CA THR A 396 -11.81 -0.87 -36.91
C THR A 396 -10.86 0.22 -36.41
N ILE A 397 -9.99 0.74 -37.28
CA ILE A 397 -9.07 1.85 -36.92
C ILE A 397 -9.86 3.15 -36.71
N GLU A 398 -10.85 3.44 -37.55
CA GLU A 398 -11.71 4.64 -37.42
C GLU A 398 -12.52 4.61 -36.12
N GLU A 399 -13.14 3.49 -35.79
CA GLU A 399 -13.85 3.30 -34.51
C GLU A 399 -12.90 3.44 -33.31
N SER A 400 -11.70 2.87 -33.39
CA SER A 400 -10.69 2.99 -32.35
C SER A 400 -10.23 4.44 -32.15
N LEU A 401 -10.06 5.20 -33.24
CA LEU A 401 -9.67 6.61 -33.19
C LEU A 401 -10.78 7.47 -32.56
N GLN A 402 -12.05 7.24 -32.94
CA GLN A 402 -13.17 7.94 -32.33
C GLN A 402 -13.24 7.72 -30.81
N GLN A 403 -13.05 6.47 -30.36
CA GLN A 403 -13.03 6.18 -28.93
C GLN A 403 -11.85 6.87 -28.22
N LEU A 404 -10.66 6.84 -28.81
CA LEU A 404 -9.48 7.49 -28.24
C LEU A 404 -9.60 9.02 -28.20
N GLU A 405 -10.31 9.64 -29.14
CA GLU A 405 -10.60 11.09 -29.12
C GLU A 405 -11.52 11.48 -27.96
N ILE A 406 -12.53 10.64 -27.67
CA ILE A 406 -13.40 10.81 -26.50
C ILE A 406 -12.59 10.66 -25.20
N ASP A 407 -11.74 9.62 -25.13
CA ASP A 407 -10.88 9.38 -23.97
C ASP A 407 -9.89 10.52 -23.76
N LEU A 408 -9.33 11.07 -24.84
CA LEU A 408 -8.43 12.23 -24.81
C LEU A 408 -9.12 13.47 -24.23
N ALA A 409 -10.34 13.78 -24.68
CA ALA A 409 -11.10 14.91 -24.16
C ALA A 409 -11.44 14.73 -22.67
N SER A 410 -11.80 13.51 -22.26
CA SER A 410 -12.05 13.18 -20.86
C SER A 410 -10.79 13.35 -19.99
N GLN A 411 -9.64 12.88 -20.47
CA GLN A 411 -8.36 12.98 -19.74
C GLN A 411 -7.84 14.41 -19.67
N ASP A 412 -8.05 15.22 -20.71
CA ASP A 412 -7.65 16.63 -20.73
C ASP A 412 -8.44 17.45 -19.70
N SER A 413 -9.75 17.19 -19.60
CA SER A 413 -10.61 17.79 -18.56
C SER A 413 -10.18 17.37 -17.15
N ALA A 414 -9.91 16.07 -16.93
CA ALA A 414 -9.42 15.57 -15.65
C ALA A 414 -8.07 16.18 -15.24
N THR A 415 -7.14 16.30 -16.20
CA THR A 415 -5.82 16.91 -15.98
C THR A 415 -5.94 18.38 -15.61
N THR A 416 -6.82 19.12 -16.30
CA THR A 416 -7.09 20.54 -16.00
C THR A 416 -7.63 20.72 -14.57
N ALA A 417 -8.58 19.86 -14.16
CA ALA A 417 -9.13 19.89 -12.81
C ALA A 417 -8.09 19.54 -11.73
N ALA A 418 -7.22 18.56 -12.00
CA ALA A 418 -6.14 18.17 -11.10
C ALA A 418 -5.09 19.28 -10.92
N LEU A 419 -4.69 19.94 -12.01
CA LEU A 419 -3.77 21.09 -11.97
C LEU A 419 -4.35 22.26 -11.18
N ALA A 420 -5.62 22.60 -11.40
CA ALA A 420 -6.31 23.66 -10.65
C ALA A 420 -6.37 23.34 -9.15
N SER A 421 -6.63 22.07 -8.79
CA SER A 421 -6.66 21.62 -7.40
C SER A 421 -5.28 21.70 -6.74
N ALA A 422 -4.22 21.33 -7.46
CA ALA A 422 -2.85 21.45 -6.99
C ALA A 422 -2.43 22.92 -6.75
N GLU A 423 -2.81 23.84 -7.65
CA GLU A 423 -2.56 25.27 -7.47
C GLU A 423 -3.31 25.84 -6.25
N ALA A 424 -4.57 25.44 -6.04
CA ALA A 424 -5.35 25.86 -4.88
C ALA A 424 -4.71 25.37 -3.57
N ALA A 425 -4.29 24.11 -3.52
CA ALA A 425 -3.60 23.53 -2.37
C ALA A 425 -2.27 24.24 -2.09
N LYS A 426 -1.52 24.61 -3.14
CA LYS A 426 -0.27 25.40 -3.01
C LYS A 426 -0.52 26.75 -2.34
N ARG A 427 -1.51 27.52 -2.82
CA ARG A 427 -1.85 28.84 -2.23
C ARG A 427 -2.30 28.71 -0.78
N HIS A 428 -3.06 27.67 -0.46
CA HIS A 428 -3.50 27.40 0.92
C HIS A 428 -2.32 27.09 1.85
N ALA A 429 -1.36 26.27 1.39
CA ALA A 429 -0.15 25.96 2.16
C ALA A 429 0.70 27.21 2.42
N GLU A 430 0.92 28.05 1.40
CA GLU A 430 1.67 29.31 1.53
C GLU A 430 0.98 30.27 2.53
N THR A 431 -0.35 30.38 2.47
CA THR A 431 -1.13 31.22 3.39
C THR A 431 -1.07 30.69 4.83
N SER A 432 -1.16 29.37 5.00
CA SER A 432 -1.10 28.73 6.32
C SER A 432 0.29 28.87 6.95
N GLU A 433 1.35 28.74 6.15
CA GLU A 433 2.72 28.94 6.61
C GLU A 433 2.99 30.40 7.03
N ALA A 434 2.49 31.37 6.28
CA ALA A 434 2.59 32.79 6.65
C ALA A 434 1.87 33.06 7.98
N THR A 435 0.65 32.55 8.15
CA THR A 435 -0.14 32.70 9.39
C THR A 435 0.56 32.07 10.59
N ALA A 436 1.20 30.91 10.40
CA ALA A 436 1.97 30.25 11.46
C ALA A 436 3.18 31.09 11.88
N LYS A 437 3.93 31.67 10.94
CA LYS A 437 5.08 32.55 11.22
C LYS A 437 4.66 33.82 11.96
N ASP A 438 3.57 34.44 11.54
CA ASP A 438 3.04 35.64 12.21
C ASP A 438 2.63 35.33 13.65
N THR A 439 2.00 34.17 13.89
CA THR A 439 1.61 33.74 15.24
C THR A 439 2.83 33.40 16.10
N GLU A 440 3.89 32.80 15.53
CA GLU A 440 5.15 32.56 16.24
C GLU A 440 5.86 33.86 16.65
N ALA A 441 5.80 34.90 15.81
CA ALA A 441 6.32 36.22 16.16
C ALA A 441 5.56 36.84 17.35
N GLU A 442 4.23 36.69 17.38
CA GLU A 442 3.40 37.15 18.50
C GLU A 442 3.69 36.37 19.81
N VAL A 443 4.00 35.07 19.72
CA VAL A 443 4.48 34.29 20.88
C VAL A 443 5.78 34.89 21.42
N ALA A 444 6.74 35.21 20.56
CA ALA A 444 8.00 35.81 21.01
C ALA A 444 7.80 37.17 21.72
N GLU A 445 6.88 38.00 21.22
CA GLU A 445 6.53 39.28 21.85
C GLU A 445 5.88 39.09 23.23
N THR A 446 4.88 38.21 23.32
CA THR A 446 4.17 37.93 24.59
C THR A 446 5.05 37.26 25.63
N GLU A 447 5.98 36.38 25.23
CA GLU A 447 6.97 35.78 26.14
C GLU A 447 7.98 36.82 26.64
N GLN A 448 8.42 37.74 25.78
CA GLN A 448 9.30 38.83 26.21
C GLN A 448 8.60 39.75 27.23
N GLU A 449 7.32 40.05 27.03
CA GLU A 449 6.54 40.84 27.99
C GLU A 449 6.37 40.08 29.32
N LEU A 450 6.04 38.80 29.29
CA LEU A 450 5.92 37.96 30.48
C LEU A 450 7.21 37.95 31.30
N GLU A 451 8.37 37.83 30.64
CA GLU A 451 9.66 37.83 31.32
C GLU A 451 9.95 39.17 32.02
N ARG A 452 9.59 40.30 31.38
CA ARG A 452 9.66 41.63 32.03
C ARG A 452 8.77 41.70 33.27
N LYS A 453 7.56 41.13 33.22
CA LYS A 453 6.64 41.10 34.38
C LYS A 453 7.18 40.21 35.50
N ARG A 454 7.73 39.04 35.17
CA ARG A 454 8.40 38.14 36.14
C ARG A 454 9.55 38.82 36.86
N GLN A 455 10.37 39.57 36.12
CA GLN A 455 11.45 40.34 36.73
C GLN A 455 10.91 41.44 37.66
N SER A 456 9.85 42.16 37.26
CA SER A 456 9.20 43.16 38.12
C SER A 456 8.66 42.57 39.43
N VAL A 457 8.04 41.38 39.40
CA VAL A 457 7.58 40.68 40.61
C VAL A 457 8.77 40.34 41.50
N LYS A 458 9.85 39.81 40.91
CA LYS A 458 11.07 39.46 41.65
C LYS A 458 11.67 40.65 42.38
N ASP A 459 11.70 41.82 41.75
CA ASP A 459 12.22 43.05 42.34
C ASP A 459 11.36 43.48 43.56
N VAL A 460 10.03 43.45 43.43
CA VAL A 460 9.10 43.78 44.53
C VAL A 460 9.21 42.80 45.70
N VAL A 461 9.34 41.50 45.42
CA VAL A 461 9.52 40.45 46.44
C VAL A 461 10.85 40.67 47.19
N GLN A 462 11.92 41.02 46.48
CA GLN A 462 13.23 41.31 47.09
C GLN A 462 13.18 42.54 48.00
N ASP A 463 12.51 43.62 47.56
CA ASP A 463 12.32 44.82 48.37
C ASP A 463 11.45 44.54 49.60
N THR A 464 10.39 43.73 49.46
CA THR A 464 9.55 43.29 50.58
C THR A 464 10.35 42.49 51.60
N ALA A 465 11.18 41.54 51.16
CA ALA A 465 12.06 40.77 52.04
C ALA A 465 13.07 41.67 52.78
N ARG A 466 13.60 42.71 52.10
CA ARG A 466 14.47 43.71 52.71
C ARG A 466 13.74 44.48 53.82
N GLN A 467 12.52 44.93 53.57
CA GLN A 467 11.72 45.65 54.57
C GLN A 467 11.32 44.78 55.77
N GLN A 468 10.97 43.52 55.54
CA GLN A 468 10.69 42.56 56.62
C GLN A 468 11.91 42.34 57.51
N ARG A 469 13.12 42.32 56.92
CA ARG A 469 14.37 42.23 57.69
C ARG A 469 14.57 43.47 58.56
N CYS A 470 14.41 44.68 58.01
CA CYS A 470 14.49 45.93 58.77
C CYS A 470 13.48 45.97 59.91
N ARG A 471 12.24 45.52 59.67
CA ARG A 471 11.20 45.40 60.72
C ARG A 471 11.63 44.46 61.84
N ARG A 472 12.17 43.29 61.50
CA ARG A 472 12.64 42.32 62.51
C ARG A 472 13.76 42.89 63.36
N GLU A 473 14.71 43.60 62.74
CA GLU A 473 15.81 44.26 63.45
C GLU A 473 15.28 45.37 64.39
N ALA A 474 14.31 46.16 63.94
CA ALA A 474 13.66 47.19 64.77
C ALA A 474 12.88 46.60 65.96
N LEU A 475 12.13 45.50 65.76
CA LEU A 475 11.40 44.82 66.85
C LEU A 475 12.34 44.21 67.90
N LEU A 476 13.48 43.65 67.47
CA LEU A 476 14.50 43.14 68.38
C LEU A 476 15.12 44.27 69.21
N ALA A 477 15.39 45.42 68.59
CA ALA A 477 15.90 46.59 69.28
C ALA A 477 14.87 47.18 70.27
N GLU A 478 13.59 47.22 69.91
CA GLU A 478 12.50 47.62 70.83
C GLU A 478 12.38 46.66 72.03
N ALA A 479 12.50 45.34 71.80
CA ALA A 479 12.50 44.36 72.88
C ALA A 479 13.70 44.54 73.84
N SER A 480 14.90 44.81 73.30
CA SER A 480 16.08 45.16 74.09
C SER A 480 15.88 46.44 74.89
N LEU A 481 15.28 47.48 74.28
CA LEU A 481 14.92 48.71 74.98
C LEU A 481 13.95 48.43 76.13
N LYS A 482 12.89 47.65 75.90
CA LYS A 482 11.90 47.33 76.93
C LYS A 482 12.52 46.62 78.13
N ARG A 483 13.38 45.62 77.87
CA ARG A 483 14.13 44.90 78.92
C ARG A 483 15.03 45.84 79.74
N LEU A 484 15.72 46.75 79.07
CA LEU A 484 16.55 47.77 79.72
C LEU A 484 15.72 48.85 80.45
N ALA A 485 14.56 49.20 79.92
CA ALA A 485 13.66 50.17 80.52
C ALA A 485 13.02 49.63 81.81
N GLU A 486 12.69 48.33 81.87
CA GLU A 486 12.05 47.67 83.01
C GLU A 486 13.03 47.21 84.11
N GLY A 487 14.34 47.33 83.91
CA GLY A 487 15.32 46.84 84.90
C GLY A 487 15.57 45.33 84.84
N ALA A 488 15.15 44.65 83.78
CA ALA A 488 15.06 43.19 83.69
C ALA A 488 16.39 42.52 83.26
N TRP A 489 17.46 42.70 84.04
CA TRP A 489 18.73 41.99 83.90
C TRP A 489 19.29 41.58 85.26
N ALA A 490 19.79 40.34 85.36
CA ALA A 490 20.34 39.79 86.60
C ALA A 490 21.85 40.02 86.71
N LYS A 491 22.56 40.08 85.58
CA LYS A 491 24.01 40.25 85.47
C LYS A 491 24.34 41.46 84.60
N GLU A 492 25.50 42.07 84.84
CA GLU A 492 25.97 43.23 84.06
C GLU A 492 26.29 42.86 82.59
N GLU A 493 26.67 41.61 82.34
CA GLU A 493 26.89 41.07 80.99
C GLU A 493 25.61 41.10 80.13
N GLU A 494 24.46 40.70 80.69
CA GLU A 494 23.17 40.72 80.00
C GLU A 494 22.72 42.14 79.64
N TRP A 495 23.03 43.11 80.52
CA TRP A 495 22.79 44.52 80.26
C TRP A 495 23.66 45.02 79.11
N TRP A 496 24.95 44.69 79.12
CA TRP A 496 25.89 45.10 78.08
C TRP A 496 25.50 44.57 76.71
N GLU A 497 25.10 43.30 76.60
CA GLU A 497 24.63 42.71 75.33
C GLU A 497 23.38 43.42 74.78
N CYS A 498 22.37 43.64 75.62
CA CYS A 498 21.14 44.34 75.21
C CYS A 498 21.44 45.81 74.84
N PHE A 499 22.33 46.46 75.59
CA PHE A 499 22.70 47.85 75.37
C PHE A 499 23.52 48.03 74.09
N CYS A 500 24.50 47.17 73.82
CA CYS A 500 25.27 47.20 72.57
C CYS A 500 24.38 46.96 71.34
N SER A 501 23.45 46.00 71.42
CA SER A 501 22.49 45.75 70.34
C SER A 501 21.58 46.95 70.08
N LEU A 502 21.08 47.59 71.15
CA LEU A 502 20.26 48.79 71.07
C LEU A 502 21.04 49.99 70.49
N GLN A 503 22.26 50.22 70.98
CA GLN A 503 23.12 51.33 70.57
C GLN A 503 23.52 51.20 69.09
N GLN A 504 23.88 49.99 68.65
CA GLN A 504 24.22 49.72 67.26
C GLN A 504 23.03 50.03 66.33
N HIS A 505 21.82 49.59 66.69
CA HIS A 505 20.63 49.87 65.89
C HIS A 505 20.27 51.36 65.86
N LEU A 506 20.41 52.08 66.97
CA LEU A 506 20.19 53.54 67.00
C LEU A 506 21.19 54.30 66.11
N LEU A 507 22.44 53.83 66.03
CA LEU A 507 23.44 54.37 65.10
C LEU A 507 23.07 54.07 63.64
N ASP A 508 22.71 52.83 63.34
CA ASP A 508 22.36 52.38 61.99
C ASP A 508 21.08 53.05 61.45
N THR A 509 20.17 53.46 62.35
CA THR A 509 18.93 54.18 62.02
C THR A 509 19.06 55.71 62.08
N GLY A 510 20.25 56.23 62.37
CA GLY A 510 20.55 57.67 62.34
C GLY A 510 19.90 58.47 63.46
N ALA A 511 19.76 57.90 64.66
CA ALA A 511 19.27 58.62 65.84
C ALA A 511 20.18 59.81 66.17
N GLU A 512 19.61 60.91 66.65
CA GLU A 512 20.37 62.10 67.02
C GLU A 512 21.42 61.78 68.12
N ASN A 513 22.61 62.36 68.00
CA ASN A 513 23.70 62.17 68.97
C ASN A 513 23.31 62.57 70.42
N SER A 514 22.40 63.54 70.55
CA SER A 514 21.79 63.96 71.81
C SER A 514 21.01 62.81 72.47
N LEU A 515 20.18 62.10 71.68
CA LEU A 515 19.37 60.98 72.12
C LEU A 515 20.24 59.75 72.47
N LEU A 516 21.26 59.47 71.66
CA LEU A 516 22.24 58.40 71.92
C LEU A 516 22.99 58.60 73.24
N THR A 517 23.45 59.82 73.50
CA THR A 517 24.19 60.16 74.73
C THR A 517 23.28 60.07 75.95
N ALA A 518 22.06 60.59 75.85
CA ALA A 518 21.07 60.54 76.92
C ALA A 518 20.63 59.09 77.23
N ALA A 519 20.43 58.26 76.20
CA ALA A 519 20.10 56.85 76.33
C ALA A 519 21.19 56.07 77.08
N THR A 520 22.46 56.33 76.76
CA THR A 520 23.64 55.67 77.35
C THR A 520 23.71 55.87 78.87
N VAL A 521 23.46 57.10 79.33
CA VAL A 521 23.49 57.44 80.76
C VAL A 521 22.24 56.93 81.49
N SER A 522 21.07 57.02 80.84
CA SER A 522 19.78 56.74 81.47
C SER A 522 19.47 55.24 81.57
N LEU A 523 19.84 54.44 80.56
CA LEU A 523 19.60 52.99 80.53
C LEU A 523 20.59 52.20 81.39
N LYS A 524 21.69 52.82 81.85
CA LYS A 524 22.62 52.22 82.82
C LYS A 524 22.06 52.16 84.24
N LYS A 525 21.10 53.05 84.56
CA LYS A 525 20.44 53.12 85.87
C LYS A 525 19.22 52.20 85.92
N ARG A 526 18.99 51.57 87.08
CA ARG A 526 17.74 50.84 87.34
C ARG A 526 16.56 51.81 87.40
N PRO A 527 15.32 51.37 87.13
CA PRO A 527 14.15 52.24 87.12
C PRO A 527 13.98 53.05 88.41
N GLU A 528 14.31 52.46 89.55
CA GLU A 528 14.29 53.07 90.88
C GLU A 528 15.33 54.19 91.10
N ASP A 529 16.41 54.19 90.32
CA ASP A 529 17.54 55.15 90.43
C ASP A 529 17.49 56.24 89.34
N ARG A 530 16.46 56.25 88.50
CA ARG A 530 16.32 57.22 87.40
C ARG A 530 15.75 58.55 87.89
N SER A 531 16.41 59.64 87.51
CA SER A 531 15.86 60.99 87.67
C SER A 531 14.72 61.24 86.67
N SER A 532 13.95 62.31 86.87
CA SER A 532 12.92 62.74 85.92
C SER A 532 13.47 62.95 84.50
N PHE A 533 14.72 63.43 84.37
CA PHE A 533 15.39 63.58 83.08
C PHE A 533 15.76 62.23 82.44
N ASP A 534 16.22 61.27 83.24
CA ASP A 534 16.55 59.92 82.74
C ASP A 534 15.27 59.22 82.22
N GLY A 535 14.12 59.45 82.88
CA GLY A 535 12.82 58.95 82.42
C GLY A 535 12.42 59.50 81.05
N VAL A 536 12.55 60.82 80.84
CA VAL A 536 12.27 61.47 79.55
C VAL A 536 13.19 60.98 78.44
N ALA A 537 14.46 60.72 78.74
CA ALA A 537 15.40 60.19 77.76
C ALA A 537 15.03 58.77 77.29
N VAL A 538 14.67 57.87 78.22
CA VAL A 538 14.21 56.50 77.89
C VAL A 538 12.91 56.53 77.10
N GLU A 539 11.98 57.41 77.47
CA GLU A 539 10.72 57.60 76.73
C GLU A 539 10.94 58.17 75.32
N GLY A 540 11.88 59.11 75.16
CA GLY A 540 12.27 59.67 73.86
C GLY A 540 12.87 58.61 72.92
N VAL A 541 13.69 57.70 73.43
CA VAL A 541 14.20 56.54 72.67
C VAL A 541 13.05 55.63 72.27
N GLY A 542 12.11 55.34 73.20
CA GLY A 542 10.92 54.56 72.90
C GLY A 542 10.01 55.19 71.83
N HIS A 543 9.85 56.51 71.84
CA HIS A 543 9.11 57.23 70.81
C HIS A 543 9.81 57.15 69.44
N PHE A 544 11.14 57.28 69.41
CA PHE A 544 11.92 57.10 68.18
C PHE A 544 11.70 55.72 67.55
N PHE A 545 11.77 54.64 68.35
CA PHE A 545 11.53 53.28 67.87
C PHE A 545 10.12 53.07 67.34
N ARG A 546 9.10 53.54 68.07
CA ARG A 546 7.71 53.45 67.61
C ARG A 546 7.50 54.15 66.27
N SER A 547 8.06 55.36 66.10
CA SER A 547 7.97 56.08 64.83
C SER A 547 8.71 55.36 63.68
N GLN A 548 9.82 54.69 63.95
CA GLN A 548 10.52 53.89 62.93
C GLN A 548 9.74 52.63 62.55
N LEU A 549 9.19 51.93 63.54
CA LEU A 549 8.34 50.75 63.31
C LEU A 549 7.09 51.12 62.51
N GLU A 550 6.41 52.22 62.84
CA GLU A 550 5.27 52.74 62.08
C GLU A 550 5.63 53.01 60.61
N LYS A 551 6.78 53.66 60.35
CA LYS A 551 7.25 53.90 58.97
C LYS A 551 7.51 52.61 58.19
N VAL A 552 8.14 51.62 58.83
CA VAL A 552 8.43 50.32 58.18
C VAL A 552 7.14 49.53 57.96
N ASP A 553 6.19 49.58 58.90
CA ASP A 553 4.87 48.94 58.77
C ASP A 553 4.04 49.58 57.64
N GLU A 554 4.06 50.90 57.49
CA GLU A 554 3.45 51.61 56.36
C GLU A 554 4.09 51.20 55.03
N GLN A 555 5.43 51.14 54.97
CA GLN A 555 6.16 50.70 53.78
C GLN A 555 5.83 49.24 53.42
N LEU A 556 5.73 48.34 54.39
CA LEU A 556 5.35 46.95 54.16
C LEU A 556 3.89 46.82 53.69
N ALA A 557 2.97 47.61 54.24
CA ALA A 557 1.59 47.64 53.78
C ALA A 557 1.48 48.14 52.32
N GLN A 558 2.30 49.13 51.94
CA GLN A 558 2.37 49.62 50.56
C GLN A 558 2.99 48.56 49.63
N GLN A 559 4.10 47.94 50.04
CA GLN A 559 4.77 46.90 49.24
C GLN A 559 3.89 45.68 49.04
N SER A 560 3.13 45.25 50.06
CA SER A 560 2.17 44.16 49.92
C SER A 560 1.11 44.43 48.85
N ARG A 561 0.65 45.67 48.68
CA ARG A 561 -0.27 46.04 47.59
C ARG A 561 0.41 45.98 46.23
N LEU A 562 1.64 46.49 46.12
CA LEU A 562 2.43 46.45 44.89
C LEU A 562 2.75 45.02 44.47
N GLU A 563 3.03 44.13 45.42
CA GLU A 563 3.26 42.70 45.18
C GLU A 563 2.01 42.05 44.60
N MET A 564 0.84 42.26 45.21
CA MET A 564 -0.43 41.74 44.70
C MET A 564 -0.76 42.26 43.29
N GLU A 565 -0.51 43.53 43.00
CA GLU A 565 -0.72 44.11 41.67
C GLU A 565 0.27 43.55 40.63
N ALA A 566 1.54 43.42 41.00
CA ALA A 566 2.58 42.84 40.14
C ALA A 566 2.30 41.36 39.84
N GLU A 567 1.90 40.57 40.83
CA GLU A 567 1.51 39.17 40.65
C GLU A 567 0.27 39.04 39.77
N ALA A 568 -0.77 39.85 40.00
CA ALA A 568 -1.99 39.83 39.20
C ALA A 568 -1.71 40.15 37.72
N THR A 569 -0.88 41.15 37.45
CA THR A 569 -0.49 41.50 36.07
C THR A 569 0.39 40.43 35.42
N MET A 570 1.31 39.81 36.17
CA MET A 570 2.12 38.70 35.68
C MET A 570 1.26 37.49 35.33
N LEU A 571 0.31 37.09 36.19
CA LEU A 571 -0.61 35.98 35.92
C LEU A 571 -1.48 36.25 34.68
N GLY A 572 -1.90 37.50 34.47
CA GLY A 572 -2.59 37.92 33.26
C GLY A 572 -1.73 37.74 31.99
N SER A 573 -0.47 38.20 32.04
CA SER A 573 0.49 38.00 30.93
C SER A 573 0.82 36.53 30.71
N GLU A 574 0.88 35.71 31.76
CA GLU A 574 1.12 34.27 31.66
C GLU A 574 -0.04 33.54 30.98
N ALA A 575 -1.28 33.90 31.33
CA ALA A 575 -2.47 33.39 30.66
C ALA A 575 -2.48 33.76 29.17
N LEU A 576 -2.11 34.99 28.82
CA LEU A 576 -2.01 35.45 27.44
C LEU A 576 -0.93 34.67 26.67
N ALA A 577 0.27 34.55 27.23
CA ALA A 577 1.38 33.80 26.62
C ALA A 577 1.03 32.31 26.41
N ASN A 578 0.31 31.71 27.36
CA ASN A 578 -0.16 30.33 27.21
C ASN A 578 -1.21 30.20 26.08
N ALA A 579 -2.15 31.14 25.98
CA ALA A 579 -3.15 31.15 24.92
C ALA A 579 -2.52 31.35 23.52
N THR A 580 -1.56 32.27 23.38
CA THR A 580 -0.84 32.48 22.12
C THR A 580 0.01 31.27 21.74
N ARG A 581 0.67 30.62 22.71
CA ARG A 581 1.42 29.36 22.49
C ARG A 581 0.53 28.25 21.97
N HIS A 582 -0.65 28.05 22.58
CA HIS A 582 -1.61 27.05 22.11
C HIS A 582 -2.08 27.34 20.68
N ARG A 583 -2.36 28.61 20.36
CA ARG A 583 -2.73 29.01 19.00
C ARG A 583 -1.58 28.78 18.01
N ALA A 584 -0.33 29.07 18.39
CA ALA A 584 0.83 28.83 17.53
C ALA A 584 1.00 27.34 17.20
N VAL A 585 0.80 26.45 18.18
CA VAL A 585 0.82 24.99 17.94
C VAL A 585 -0.26 24.60 16.93
N GLN A 586 -1.50 25.07 17.10
CA GLN A 586 -2.59 24.80 16.17
C GLN A 586 -2.30 25.30 14.75
N GLN A 587 -1.74 26.50 14.60
CA GLN A 587 -1.40 27.06 13.30
C GLN A 587 -0.24 26.31 12.63
N ARG A 588 0.74 25.84 13.42
CA ARG A 588 1.84 25.02 12.91
C ARG A 588 1.36 23.65 12.44
N GLU A 589 0.46 23.02 13.18
CA GLU A 589 -0.18 21.76 12.77
C GLU A 589 -1.00 21.95 11.48
N ALA A 590 -1.79 23.03 11.39
CA ALA A 590 -2.55 23.38 10.20
C ALA A 590 -1.63 23.62 8.98
N ALA A 591 -0.52 24.34 9.16
CA ALA A 591 0.48 24.57 8.10
C ALA A 591 1.13 23.26 7.64
N SER A 592 1.48 22.37 8.57
CA SER A 592 2.01 21.04 8.25
C SER A 592 1.00 20.21 7.45
N ALA A 593 -0.26 20.17 7.87
CA ALA A 593 -1.32 19.45 7.16
C ALA A 593 -1.54 20.02 5.75
N ALA A 594 -1.53 21.35 5.61
CA ALA A 594 -1.64 22.01 4.32
C ALA A 594 -0.45 21.70 3.39
N SER A 595 0.77 21.59 3.93
CA SER A 595 1.95 21.18 3.15
C SER A 595 1.82 19.75 2.63
N THR A 596 1.39 18.81 3.46
CA THR A 596 1.15 17.42 3.03
C THR A 596 0.05 17.34 1.98
N ALA A 597 -1.04 18.11 2.13
CA ALA A 597 -2.09 18.18 1.12
C ALA A 597 -1.59 18.73 -0.22
N LYS A 598 -0.74 19.77 -0.20
CA LYS A 598 -0.07 20.31 -1.40
C LYS A 598 0.75 19.24 -2.12
N GLU A 599 1.56 18.48 -1.40
CA GLU A 599 2.38 17.40 -1.99
C GLU A 599 1.53 16.30 -2.63
N SER A 600 0.47 15.88 -1.93
CA SER A 600 -0.47 14.88 -2.44
C SER A 600 -1.19 15.34 -3.71
N MET A 601 -1.70 16.58 -3.73
CA MET A 601 -2.40 17.12 -4.90
C MET A 601 -1.44 17.35 -6.08
N GLN A 602 -0.20 17.75 -5.83
CA GLN A 602 0.82 17.88 -6.87
C GLN A 602 1.18 16.52 -7.49
N ALA A 603 1.28 15.47 -6.67
CA ALA A 603 1.51 14.12 -7.17
C ALA A 603 0.36 13.65 -8.06
N ALA A 604 -0.90 13.88 -7.65
CA ALA A 604 -2.07 13.55 -8.45
C ALA A 604 -2.10 14.30 -9.79
N ALA A 605 -1.74 15.59 -9.80
CA ALA A 605 -1.63 16.37 -11.03
C ALA A 605 -0.56 15.83 -11.98
N ASN A 606 0.61 15.44 -11.45
CA ASN A 606 1.67 14.82 -12.25
C ASN A 606 1.23 13.48 -12.87
N THR A 607 0.49 12.66 -12.10
CA THR A 607 -0.07 11.40 -12.60
C THR A 607 -1.09 11.63 -13.71
N ALA A 608 -2.01 12.58 -13.54
CA ALA A 608 -2.99 12.93 -14.57
C ALA A 608 -2.32 13.40 -15.86
N GLN A 609 -1.28 14.25 -15.75
CA GLN A 609 -0.54 14.74 -16.89
C GLN A 609 0.23 13.62 -17.63
N ALA A 610 0.83 12.68 -16.89
CA ALA A 610 1.47 11.51 -17.49
C ALA A 610 0.46 10.60 -18.24
N ALA A 611 -0.74 10.43 -17.69
CA ALA A 611 -1.82 9.68 -18.35
C ALA A 611 -2.29 10.37 -19.63
N LEU A 612 -2.44 11.69 -19.62
CA LEU A 612 -2.80 12.48 -20.80
C LEU A 612 -1.77 12.32 -21.93
N GLU A 613 -0.48 12.40 -21.62
CA GLU A 613 0.60 12.20 -22.62
C GLU A 613 0.62 10.77 -23.17
N ALA A 614 0.30 9.76 -22.37
CA ALA A 614 0.18 8.38 -22.84
C ALA A 614 -0.99 8.19 -23.84
N VAL A 615 -2.14 8.84 -23.59
CA VAL A 615 -3.28 8.82 -24.52
C VAL A 615 -2.92 9.55 -25.81
N LYS A 616 -2.30 10.73 -25.74
CA LYS A 616 -1.81 11.47 -26.93
C LYS A 616 -0.86 10.62 -27.78
N ALA A 617 0.09 9.92 -27.16
CA ALA A 617 1.00 9.03 -27.86
C ALA A 617 0.27 7.87 -28.58
N THR A 618 -0.76 7.31 -27.93
CA THR A 618 -1.59 6.23 -28.50
C THR A 618 -2.40 6.73 -29.70
N VAL A 619 -2.99 7.93 -29.60
CA VAL A 619 -3.70 8.59 -30.71
C VAL A 619 -2.75 8.80 -31.90
N ALA A 620 -1.55 9.35 -31.65
CA ALA A 620 -0.56 9.57 -32.71
C ALA A 620 -0.13 8.25 -33.39
N GLN A 621 0.06 7.18 -32.61
CA GLN A 621 0.38 5.86 -33.16
C GLN A 621 -0.76 5.34 -34.05
N LYS A 622 -2.02 5.46 -33.63
CA LYS A 622 -3.18 5.00 -34.41
C LYS A 622 -3.38 5.80 -35.69
N GLN A 623 -3.14 7.11 -35.66
CA GLN A 623 -3.13 7.94 -36.85
C GLN A 623 -2.04 7.52 -37.85
N GLN A 624 -0.85 7.14 -37.34
CA GLN A 624 0.22 6.60 -38.18
C GLN A 624 -0.13 5.23 -38.79
N GLU A 625 -0.80 4.36 -38.05
CA GLU A 625 -1.32 3.08 -38.56
C GLU A 625 -2.34 3.32 -39.69
N GLN A 626 -3.27 4.26 -39.50
CA GLN A 626 -4.25 4.64 -40.52
C GLN A 626 -3.58 5.17 -41.80
N ALA A 627 -2.59 6.06 -41.65
CA ALA A 627 -1.83 6.60 -42.78
C ALA A 627 -1.05 5.49 -43.52
N THR A 628 -0.45 4.56 -42.77
CA THR A 628 0.30 3.44 -43.36
C THR A 628 -0.63 2.53 -44.16
N LEU A 629 -1.80 2.18 -43.61
CA LEU A 629 -2.81 1.39 -44.30
C LEU A 629 -3.25 2.08 -45.60
N PHE A 630 -3.52 3.38 -45.55
CA PHE A 630 -3.90 4.17 -46.72
C PHE A 630 -2.83 4.14 -47.83
N TRP A 631 -1.55 4.35 -47.48
CA TRP A 631 -0.46 4.33 -48.45
C TRP A 631 -0.18 2.93 -49.02
N SER A 632 -0.25 1.89 -48.18
CA SER A 632 -0.11 0.50 -48.63
C SER A 632 -1.23 0.10 -49.59
N CYS A 633 -2.48 0.46 -49.30
CA CYS A 633 -3.62 0.24 -50.20
C CYS A 633 -3.42 0.95 -51.54
N ARG A 634 -3.01 2.23 -51.49
CA ARG A 634 -2.78 3.03 -52.70
C ARG A 634 -1.64 2.48 -53.55
N ALA A 635 -0.58 1.97 -52.94
CA ALA A 635 0.54 1.34 -53.63
C ALA A 635 0.13 0.01 -54.28
N ALA A 636 -0.62 -0.84 -53.55
CA ALA A 636 -1.16 -2.09 -54.07
C ALA A 636 -2.10 -1.87 -55.27
N LEU A 637 -3.02 -0.91 -55.16
CA LEU A 637 -3.94 -0.53 -56.25
C LEU A 637 -3.20 -0.02 -57.50
N ARG A 638 -2.13 0.76 -57.34
CA ARG A 638 -1.32 1.22 -58.48
C ARG A 638 -0.56 0.09 -59.17
N HIS A 639 -0.08 -0.90 -58.42
CA HIS A 639 0.56 -2.08 -59.00
C HIS A 639 -0.46 -2.91 -59.79
N LEU A 640 -1.64 -3.12 -59.22
CA LEU A 640 -2.71 -3.91 -59.84
C LEU A 640 -3.35 -3.30 -61.08
N VAL A 641 -3.24 -1.98 -61.25
CA VAL A 641 -3.74 -1.24 -62.43
C VAL A 641 -2.66 -1.10 -63.52
N ARG A 642 -1.38 -1.27 -63.17
CA ARG A 642 -0.24 -1.19 -64.10
C ARG A 642 0.11 -2.53 -64.75
N GLU A 643 -0.02 -3.62 -64.00
CA GLU A 643 -0.02 -4.99 -64.52
C GLU A 643 -1.38 -5.34 -65.11
#